data_AF-A0A2D5E6F5-F1
#
_entry.id   AF-A0A2D5E6F5-F1
#
_cell.length_a   1.000
_cell.length_b   1.000
_cell.length_c   1.000
_cell.angle_alpha   90.00
_cell.angle_beta   90.00
_cell.angle_gamma   90.00
#
_symmetry.space_group_name_H-M   'P 1'
#
loop_
_entity.id
_entity.type
_entity.pdbx_description
1 polymer ?
#
loop_
_entity_poly.entity_id
_entity_poly.type
_entity_poly.pdbx_seq_one_letter_code
_entity_poly.pdbx_strand_id
1 'polypeptide(L)'
;MSESVNNQSDASTVLDWAAVYRELDLETGRARYHEDLRYERIALGRGLAERLGRPDVYEGLRPEVEPQRLPPATVFILGATAGESPGCLGHVSAASTIRSLGLVSVGGSDATIRGAEEVVSGVIAATLDAVRPLAPDAGSPRLEVVTPREGEGDSHALAVGMASLHALLDASAPQGLAATGGFNPETRRFTTVSPVTLSAKAAAASRWGITRVLVVDGQVIPKSARLPGIEWLPVSADPAGLLLALLQPSAVKRDPVSQDVLRQALALYDIQVARSRREPLSTVFRVTSPYLAMFDADVDADVDSTLQAGAGSIGTEDPGGWTPPAEAAIATALQDFRGDPILSLLAADIRSRVLLHAGRTIEASGWNRVVAALRGRGDLPPGLLGDHLLYQQPAHESMIAIDLALLDDDADGSHARLDRAISSLDQGWTTRHQKLLHLFATNTRWRRRLYRARRDLDLDGVVAASRDLLRHRPWWSGLLEDHATRNLRMGNSDLARQWNYLIEHHLTHASLSDAPGHALAGARVPRAVRDEVRADTDLVAEIRRREAAIAELSAFDVRGLLQGWWLLDEVDVERGRRVLESHQVDSIWIEFMRRFVGDEDAVVVDGLRAALVPHLGEGSAEVNESVAGIGRLVALRRAAILDAAEIRGDGTRGWLHSIRTPVGPASLRRAFLDLRAAPGSIMVRTPY
;
A
#
# COMPACT_ATOMS: atom_id res chain seq x y z
N MET A 1 26.23 6.59 74.36
CA MET A 1 26.79 6.68 73.00
C MET A 1 26.45 5.40 72.28
N SER A 2 25.34 5.40 71.54
CA SER A 2 25.05 4.41 70.49
C SER A 2 24.18 5.15 69.48
N GLU A 3 24.81 5.61 68.41
CA GLU A 3 24.15 6.24 67.28
C GLU A 3 23.23 5.19 66.61
N SER A 4 21.92 5.37 66.77
CA SER A 4 20.94 4.74 65.90
C SER A 4 21.03 5.44 64.54
N VAL A 5 21.68 4.77 63.60
CA VAL A 5 21.76 5.16 62.20
C VAL A 5 20.34 5.31 61.65
N ASN A 6 19.99 6.57 61.38
CA ASN A 6 18.91 6.96 60.47
C ASN A 6 19.11 6.23 59.14
N ASN A 7 18.33 5.19 58.89
CA ASN A 7 17.86 4.89 57.54
C ASN A 7 16.39 5.28 57.52
N GLN A 8 16.15 6.58 57.29
CA GLN A 8 14.89 7.04 56.73
C GLN A 8 14.74 6.33 55.39
N SER A 9 13.94 5.26 55.36
CA SER A 9 13.39 4.77 54.11
C SER A 9 12.58 5.90 53.50
N ASP A 10 12.94 6.35 52.31
CA ASP A 10 12.10 7.23 51.49
C ASP A 10 10.72 6.58 51.33
N ALA A 11 9.78 6.98 52.18
CA ALA A 11 8.39 6.55 52.20
C ALA A 11 7.52 7.38 51.23
N SER A 12 8.15 8.23 50.42
CA SER A 12 7.50 9.16 49.49
C SER A 12 7.69 8.80 48.00
N THR A 13 8.52 7.81 47.66
CA THR A 13 8.66 7.38 46.27
C THR A 13 7.46 6.52 45.88
N VAL A 14 6.54 7.12 45.13
CA VAL A 14 5.48 6.40 44.41
C VAL A 14 6.16 5.30 43.60
N LEU A 15 5.83 4.05 43.89
CA LEU A 15 6.39 2.89 43.23
C LEU A 15 5.79 2.79 41.82
N ASP A 16 6.64 2.91 40.81
CA ASP A 16 6.25 2.91 39.40
C ASP A 16 6.93 1.76 38.63
N TRP A 17 6.57 1.62 37.35
CA TRP A 17 7.17 0.65 36.45
C TRP A 17 8.68 0.86 36.26
N ALA A 18 9.16 2.11 36.32
CA ALA A 18 10.58 2.40 36.13
C ALA A 18 11.44 1.80 37.25
N ALA A 19 10.94 1.77 38.49
CA ALA A 19 11.61 1.11 39.59
C ALA A 19 11.84 -0.40 39.34
N VAL A 20 10.87 -1.08 38.73
CA VAL A 20 11.00 -2.51 38.37
C VAL A 20 12.07 -2.72 37.31
N TYR A 21 12.13 -1.85 36.30
CA TYR A 21 13.14 -1.92 35.25
C TYR A 21 14.57 -1.54 35.68
N ARG A 22 14.75 -0.99 36.89
CA ARG A 22 16.09 -0.75 37.47
C ARG A 22 16.72 -2.02 38.04
N GLU A 23 15.93 -3.08 38.28
CA GLU A 23 16.48 -4.39 38.62
C GLU A 23 17.29 -4.97 37.44
N LEU A 24 18.18 -5.92 37.71
CA LEU A 24 19.06 -6.49 36.69
C LEU A 24 18.31 -7.42 35.72
N ASP A 25 17.41 -8.24 36.27
CA ASP A 25 16.59 -9.27 35.65
C ASP A 25 15.40 -9.65 36.57
N LEU A 26 14.54 -10.57 36.13
CA LEU A 26 13.35 -10.98 36.88
C LEU A 26 13.72 -11.73 38.18
N GLU A 27 14.79 -12.51 38.16
CA GLU A 27 15.27 -13.34 39.26
C GLU A 27 15.84 -12.50 40.40
N THR A 28 16.61 -11.46 40.07
CA THR A 28 17.13 -10.46 41.00
C THR A 28 15.98 -9.68 41.63
N GLY A 29 14.99 -9.27 40.81
CA GLY A 29 13.75 -8.65 41.30
C GLY A 29 12.99 -9.55 42.27
N ARG A 30 12.81 -10.84 41.93
CA ARG A 30 12.17 -11.84 42.79
C ARG A 30 12.88 -11.99 44.14
N ALA A 31 14.21 -12.12 44.13
CA ALA A 31 14.99 -12.24 45.36
C ALA A 31 14.81 -11.01 46.27
N ARG A 32 14.91 -9.82 45.68
CA ARG A 32 14.71 -8.56 46.40
C ARG A 32 13.29 -8.41 46.95
N TYR A 33 12.27 -8.78 46.18
CA TYR A 33 10.86 -8.65 46.60
C TYR A 33 10.43 -9.76 47.56
N HIS A 34 11.18 -10.85 47.66
CA HIS A 34 11.03 -11.81 48.74
C HIS A 34 11.47 -11.21 50.09
N GLU A 35 12.47 -10.33 50.08
CA GLU A 35 12.98 -9.63 51.27
C GLU A 35 12.16 -8.36 51.60
N ASP A 36 11.69 -7.65 50.57
CA ASP A 36 10.90 -6.41 50.68
C ASP A 36 9.39 -6.71 50.73
N LEU A 37 8.74 -6.49 51.87
CA LEU A 37 7.33 -6.86 52.15
C LEU A 37 6.28 -6.00 51.41
N ARG A 38 6.66 -5.18 50.42
CA ARG A 38 5.72 -4.31 49.68
C ARG A 38 4.99 -5.10 48.59
N TYR A 39 3.69 -5.28 48.76
CA TYR A 39 2.83 -6.01 47.82
C TYR A 39 2.82 -5.41 46.40
N GLU A 40 2.98 -4.08 46.29
CA GLU A 40 2.96 -3.37 45.01
C GLU A 40 4.11 -3.82 44.09
N ARG A 41 5.30 -4.09 44.64
CA ARG A 41 6.45 -4.58 43.86
C ARG A 41 6.23 -5.98 43.33
N ILE A 42 5.64 -6.84 44.15
CA ILE A 42 5.29 -8.22 43.76
C ILE A 42 4.24 -8.18 42.65
N ALA A 43 3.21 -7.34 42.77
CA ALA A 43 2.18 -7.18 41.74
C ALA A 43 2.76 -6.71 40.41
N LEU A 44 3.62 -5.68 40.41
CA LEU A 44 4.28 -5.18 39.20
C LEU A 44 5.25 -6.21 38.60
N GLY A 45 6.06 -6.87 39.42
CA GLY A 45 6.99 -7.93 39.00
C GLY A 45 6.28 -9.12 38.35
N ARG A 46 5.16 -9.58 38.95
CA ARG A 46 4.29 -10.62 38.36
C ARG A 46 3.71 -10.17 37.03
N GLY A 47 3.18 -8.95 36.94
CA GLY A 47 2.64 -8.41 35.69
C GLY A 47 3.68 -8.31 34.56
N LEU A 48 4.91 -7.90 34.89
CA LEU A 48 6.02 -7.89 33.94
C LEU A 48 6.41 -9.32 33.51
N ALA A 49 6.48 -10.25 34.45
CA ALA A 49 6.80 -11.65 34.19
C ALA A 49 5.75 -12.32 33.30
N GLU A 50 4.44 -12.07 33.55
CA GLU A 50 3.35 -12.50 32.66
C GLU A 50 3.52 -11.95 31.25
N ARG A 51 3.82 -10.65 31.10
CA ARG A 51 3.98 -10.00 29.78
C ARG A 51 5.22 -10.49 29.02
N LEU A 52 6.26 -10.92 29.73
CA LEU A 52 7.45 -11.57 29.16
C LEU A 52 7.24 -13.06 28.88
N GLY A 53 6.08 -13.64 29.23
CA GLY A 53 5.78 -15.06 29.04
C GLY A 53 6.48 -15.99 30.04
N ARG A 54 6.90 -15.44 31.19
CA ARG A 54 7.59 -16.14 32.29
C ARG A 54 6.85 -16.00 33.64
N PRO A 55 5.54 -16.31 33.73
CA PRO A 55 4.79 -16.19 34.99
C PRO A 55 5.37 -17.07 36.12
N ASP A 56 6.09 -18.14 35.76
CA ASP A 56 6.77 -19.07 36.65
C ASP A 56 7.80 -18.41 37.58
N VAL A 57 8.41 -17.28 37.17
CA VAL A 57 9.47 -16.64 37.96
C VAL A 57 8.99 -16.22 39.34
N TYR A 58 7.73 -15.79 39.47
CA TYR A 58 7.16 -15.31 40.73
C TYR A 58 6.19 -16.32 41.37
N GLU A 59 6.14 -17.54 40.84
CA GLU A 59 5.26 -18.59 41.37
C GLU A 59 5.59 -18.92 42.83
N GLY A 60 4.55 -19.05 43.66
CA GLY A 60 4.65 -19.31 45.10
C GLY A 60 5.04 -18.12 45.98
N LEU A 61 5.53 -17.01 45.42
CA LEU A 61 5.88 -15.81 46.19
C LEU A 61 4.63 -14.96 46.48
N ARG A 62 4.07 -15.03 47.70
CA ARG A 62 2.84 -14.30 48.11
C ARG A 62 1.67 -14.55 47.12
N PRO A 63 1.16 -15.79 47.02
CA PRO A 63 0.11 -16.17 46.07
C PRO A 63 -1.12 -15.25 46.09
N GLU A 64 -1.42 -14.64 47.24
CA GLU A 64 -2.51 -13.69 47.46
C GLU A 64 -2.40 -12.36 46.68
N VAL A 65 -1.23 -12.02 46.12
CA VAL A 65 -1.00 -10.76 45.41
C VAL A 65 -1.23 -10.92 43.91
N GLU A 66 -2.36 -10.42 43.40
CA GLU A 66 -2.65 -10.47 41.96
C GLU A 66 -1.65 -9.63 41.12
N PRO A 67 -1.35 -10.05 39.87
CA PRO A 67 -0.47 -9.31 38.97
C PRO A 67 -1.08 -7.97 38.54
N GLN A 68 -0.29 -6.90 38.60
CA GLN A 68 -0.63 -5.63 37.97
C GLN A 68 -0.33 -5.74 36.47
N ARG A 69 -1.35 -6.04 35.66
CA ARG A 69 -1.15 -6.33 34.24
C ARG A 69 -0.79 -5.09 33.42
N LEU A 70 0.18 -5.26 32.52
CA LEU A 70 0.47 -4.29 31.46
C LEU A 70 -0.63 -4.34 30.37
N PRO A 71 -0.93 -3.22 29.69
CA PRO A 71 -1.88 -3.21 28.58
C PRO A 71 -1.54 -4.23 27.48
N PRO A 72 -2.53 -4.76 26.74
CA PRO A 72 -2.28 -5.74 25.69
C PRO A 72 -1.35 -5.23 24.57
N ALA A 73 -1.42 -3.94 24.23
CA ALA A 73 -0.59 -3.29 23.21
C ALA A 73 0.75 -2.78 23.78
N THR A 74 1.36 -3.52 24.71
CA THR A 74 2.67 -3.17 25.27
C THR A 74 3.81 -3.77 24.44
N VAL A 75 4.75 -2.92 24.02
CA VAL A 75 5.99 -3.31 23.32
C VAL A 75 7.20 -2.85 24.12
N PHE A 76 8.19 -3.72 24.27
CA PHE A 76 9.38 -3.41 25.06
C PHE A 76 10.38 -2.54 24.30
N ILE A 77 10.98 -1.56 25.00
CA ILE A 77 12.06 -0.71 24.51
C ILE A 77 13.39 -1.28 24.98
N LEU A 78 14.37 -1.38 24.08
CA LEU A 78 15.75 -1.71 24.43
C LEU A 78 16.61 -0.46 24.34
N GLY A 79 17.12 0.01 25.48
CA GLY A 79 18.07 1.13 25.55
C GLY A 79 19.52 0.62 25.51
N ALA A 80 20.42 1.41 24.93
CA ALA A 80 21.86 1.16 25.02
C ALA A 80 22.45 2.06 26.12
N THR A 81 23.02 1.45 27.15
CA THR A 81 23.68 2.17 28.25
C THR A 81 25.08 1.60 28.44
N ALA A 82 26.06 2.48 28.66
CA ALA A 82 27.40 2.10 29.08
C ALA A 82 27.40 1.85 30.60
N GLY A 83 27.91 0.71 31.05
CA GLY A 83 27.98 0.34 32.47
C GLY A 83 28.29 -1.15 32.66
N GLU A 84 28.41 -1.59 33.92
CA GLU A 84 28.71 -2.99 34.29
C GLU A 84 27.69 -3.99 33.71
N SER A 85 26.42 -3.56 33.59
CA SER A 85 25.36 -4.28 32.89
C SER A 85 24.92 -3.47 31.67
N PRO A 86 25.41 -3.81 30.46
CA PRO A 86 25.15 -2.99 29.27
C PRO A 86 23.69 -3.09 28.83
N GLY A 87 23.13 -1.95 28.46
CA GLY A 87 21.73 -1.79 28.03
C GLY A 87 20.70 -1.83 29.15
N CYS A 88 19.47 -1.39 28.83
CA CYS A 88 18.34 -1.38 29.75
C CYS A 88 17.03 -1.77 29.04
N LEU A 89 16.04 -2.17 29.83
CA LEU A 89 14.69 -2.47 29.37
C LEU A 89 13.74 -1.35 29.80
N GLY A 90 12.81 -0.99 28.95
CA GLY A 90 11.63 -0.19 29.28
C GLY A 90 10.44 -0.69 28.48
N HIS A 91 9.34 0.04 28.48
CA HIS A 91 8.20 -0.29 27.62
C HIS A 91 7.49 0.94 27.07
N VAL A 92 6.76 0.72 25.98
CA VAL A 92 5.65 1.57 25.54
C VAL A 92 4.38 0.76 25.69
N SER A 93 3.37 1.34 26.33
CA SER A 93 2.01 0.80 26.33
C SER A 93 1.10 1.78 25.61
N ALA A 94 0.12 1.25 24.88
CA ALA A 94 -0.83 2.05 24.12
C ALA A 94 -2.26 1.61 24.42
N ALA A 95 -3.17 2.58 24.52
CA ALA A 95 -4.61 2.33 24.70
C ALA A 95 -5.42 3.05 23.63
N SER A 96 -6.41 2.35 23.07
CA SER A 96 -7.37 2.91 22.11
C SER A 96 -8.22 4.00 22.76
N THR A 97 -8.44 5.12 22.06
CA THR A 97 -9.23 6.26 22.56
C THR A 97 -10.73 6.12 22.31
N ILE A 98 -11.20 5.05 21.66
CA ILE A 98 -12.60 4.89 21.23
C ILE A 98 -13.56 4.54 22.40
N ARG A 99 -13.11 4.55 23.67
CA ARG A 99 -13.99 4.27 24.83
C ARG A 99 -13.93 5.23 26.04
N SER A 100 -13.24 6.36 26.00
CA SER A 100 -13.36 7.34 27.12
C SER A 100 -12.93 8.77 26.77
N LEU A 101 -13.84 9.72 26.97
CA LEU A 101 -13.53 11.15 27.08
C LEU A 101 -12.81 11.39 28.42
N GLY A 102 -11.57 11.89 28.34
CA GLY A 102 -10.77 12.31 29.49
C GLY A 102 -9.28 12.11 29.21
N LEU A 103 -8.54 13.18 28.95
CA LEU A 103 -7.07 13.17 28.83
C LEU A 103 -6.47 12.42 30.03
N VAL A 104 -5.78 11.30 29.78
CA VAL A 104 -4.90 10.68 30.78
C VAL A 104 -3.50 11.18 30.48
N SER A 105 -2.90 11.82 31.47
CA SER A 105 -1.49 12.22 31.48
C SER A 105 -0.61 11.00 31.19
N VAL A 106 0.43 11.19 30.38
CA VAL A 106 1.57 10.25 30.31
C VAL A 106 2.03 10.02 31.75
N GLY A 107 1.89 8.79 32.25
CA GLY A 107 2.37 8.41 33.58
C GLY A 107 3.88 8.56 33.58
N GLY A 108 4.37 9.64 34.19
CA GLY A 108 5.79 9.97 34.23
C GLY A 108 6.53 9.01 35.15
N SER A 109 7.42 8.22 34.56
CA SER A 109 8.71 7.97 35.22
C SER A 109 9.43 9.33 35.32
N ASP A 110 10.14 9.59 36.41
CA ASP A 110 11.00 10.78 36.52
C ASP A 110 12.12 10.80 35.47
N ALA A 111 12.37 9.66 34.79
CA ALA A 111 13.32 9.58 33.69
C ALA A 111 12.69 10.06 32.37
N THR A 112 13.26 11.11 31.78
CA THR A 112 12.83 11.67 30.49
C THR A 112 13.74 11.22 29.34
N ILE A 113 13.19 11.11 28.12
CA ILE A 113 13.96 10.94 26.88
C ILE A 113 13.94 12.26 26.11
N ARG A 114 15.10 12.88 25.89
CA ARG A 114 15.19 14.14 25.14
C ARG A 114 14.79 13.96 23.67
N GLY A 115 13.93 14.85 23.15
CA GLY A 115 13.44 14.80 21.77
C GLY A 115 12.31 13.80 21.51
N ALA A 116 11.83 13.09 22.54
CA ALA A 116 10.80 12.06 22.38
C ALA A 116 9.44 12.62 21.94
N GLU A 117 9.05 13.83 22.34
CA GLU A 117 7.70 14.35 22.02
C GLU A 117 7.48 14.54 20.51
N GLU A 118 8.45 15.10 19.80
CA GLU A 118 8.35 15.32 18.34
C GLU A 118 8.36 13.99 17.58
N VAL A 119 9.25 13.07 17.98
CA VAL A 119 9.35 11.72 17.42
C VAL A 119 8.07 10.92 17.66
N VAL A 120 7.58 10.88 18.90
CA VAL A 120 6.35 10.18 19.29
C VAL A 120 5.15 10.75 18.53
N SER A 121 5.02 12.08 18.47
CA SER A 121 3.93 12.74 17.73
C SER A 121 3.99 12.41 16.23
N GLY A 122 5.19 12.43 15.64
CA GLY A 122 5.40 12.06 14.24
C GLY A 122 5.04 10.61 13.95
N VAL A 123 5.42 9.68 14.83
CA VAL A 123 5.10 8.26 14.71
C VAL A 123 3.60 7.99 14.86
N ILE A 124 2.94 8.60 15.84
CA ILE A 124 1.48 8.49 16.02
C ILE A 124 0.76 9.00 14.77
N ALA A 125 1.14 10.17 14.27
CA ALA A 125 0.53 10.73 13.07
C ALA A 125 0.69 9.80 11.87
N ALA A 126 1.88 9.23 11.68
CA ALA A 126 2.16 8.35 10.55
C ALA A 126 1.46 6.98 10.66
N THR A 127 1.33 6.42 11.86
CA THR A 127 0.58 5.17 12.09
C THR A 127 -0.94 5.37 11.98
N LEU A 128 -1.48 6.52 12.41
CA LEU A 128 -2.87 6.90 12.14
C LEU A 128 -3.15 7.00 10.64
N ASP A 129 -2.26 7.66 9.88
CA ASP A 129 -2.37 7.78 8.42
C ASP A 129 -2.42 6.40 7.71
N ALA A 130 -1.79 5.38 8.31
CA ALA A 130 -1.81 4.00 7.81
C ALA A 130 -3.18 3.30 8.00
N VAL A 131 -3.88 3.56 9.12
CA VAL A 131 -5.15 2.88 9.45
C VAL A 131 -6.41 3.64 9.02
N ARG A 132 -6.30 4.95 8.79
CA ARG A 132 -7.42 5.85 8.41
C ARG A 132 -8.35 5.35 7.29
N PRO A 133 -7.88 4.64 6.24
CA PRO A 133 -8.78 4.19 5.17
C PRO A 133 -9.90 3.25 5.64
N LEU A 134 -9.66 2.42 6.66
CA LEU A 134 -10.68 1.52 7.26
C LEU A 134 -11.04 1.90 8.70
N ALA A 135 -10.38 2.89 9.27
CA ALA A 135 -10.68 3.44 10.59
C ALA A 135 -10.59 4.99 10.57
N PRO A 136 -11.46 5.68 9.81
CA PRO A 136 -11.39 7.13 9.63
C PRO A 136 -11.63 7.92 10.91
N ASP A 137 -12.40 7.33 11.84
CA ASP A 137 -12.74 7.91 13.14
C ASP A 137 -11.76 7.50 14.25
N ALA A 138 -10.67 6.79 13.90
CA ALA A 138 -9.65 6.43 14.87
C ALA A 138 -8.97 7.70 15.41
N GLY A 139 -9.06 7.88 16.73
CA GLY A 139 -8.30 8.89 17.45
C GLY A 139 -6.87 8.45 17.72
N SER A 140 -5.99 9.40 18.03
CA SER A 140 -4.64 9.10 18.50
C SER A 140 -4.70 8.16 19.70
N PRO A 141 -3.91 7.06 19.73
CA PRO A 141 -3.82 6.21 20.90
C PRO A 141 -3.19 6.99 22.06
N ARG A 142 -3.58 6.66 23.29
CA ARG A 142 -2.89 7.17 24.48
C ARG A 142 -1.67 6.31 24.73
N LEU A 143 -0.53 6.94 24.92
CA LEU A 143 0.73 6.25 25.18
C LEU A 143 1.22 6.49 26.59
N GLU A 144 1.77 5.44 27.18
CA GLU A 144 2.63 5.49 28.35
C GLU A 144 4.01 4.98 27.92
N VAL A 145 5.05 5.76 28.16
CA VAL A 145 6.43 5.39 27.84
C VAL A 145 7.21 5.37 29.14
N VAL A 146 7.73 4.20 29.52
CA VAL A 146 8.48 4.01 30.76
C VAL A 146 9.90 3.59 30.43
N THR A 147 10.87 4.36 30.92
CA THR A 147 12.27 3.98 30.94
C THR A 147 12.86 4.07 32.35
N PRO A 148 13.81 3.19 32.71
CA PRO A 148 14.43 3.18 34.03
C PRO A 148 15.49 4.28 34.21
N ARG A 149 15.95 4.88 33.11
CA ARG A 149 17.05 5.84 33.05
C ARG A 149 16.76 6.89 31.97
N GLU A 150 17.27 8.10 32.18
CA GLU A 150 17.31 9.11 31.13
C GLU A 150 18.18 8.63 29.96
N GLY A 151 17.81 9.05 28.76
CA GLY A 151 18.51 8.67 27.54
C GLY A 151 18.35 9.70 26.42
N GLU A 152 19.21 9.56 25.42
CA GLU A 152 19.18 10.38 24.21
C GLU A 152 18.95 9.48 22.99
N GLY A 153 18.22 10.01 22.00
CA GLY A 153 17.98 9.36 20.72
C GLY A 153 16.55 8.84 20.54
N ASP A 154 16.26 8.48 19.30
CA ASP A 154 14.93 8.14 18.79
C ASP A 154 14.69 6.63 18.68
N SER A 155 15.60 5.78 19.17
CA SER A 155 15.53 4.32 18.97
C SER A 155 14.30 3.62 19.57
N HIS A 156 13.51 4.33 20.37
CA HIS A 156 12.22 3.88 20.91
C HIS A 156 11.06 4.06 19.91
N ALA A 157 11.26 4.78 18.80
CA ALA A 157 10.23 5.14 17.85
C ALA A 157 9.53 3.93 17.23
N LEU A 158 10.29 2.87 16.90
CA LEU A 158 9.68 1.64 16.37
C LEU A 158 8.77 0.94 17.40
N ALA A 159 9.15 0.93 18.68
CA ALA A 159 8.31 0.40 19.74
C ALA A 159 7.02 1.21 19.91
N VAL A 160 7.12 2.55 19.81
CA VAL A 160 5.96 3.45 19.78
C VAL A 160 5.06 3.15 18.60
N GLY A 161 5.62 2.96 17.41
CA GLY A 161 4.85 2.66 16.19
C GLY A 161 4.10 1.34 16.30
N MET A 162 4.76 0.30 16.78
CA MET A 162 4.15 -1.02 16.97
C MET A 162 3.07 -1.01 18.06
N ALA A 163 3.34 -0.40 19.22
CA ALA A 163 2.34 -0.27 20.29
C ALA A 163 1.11 0.52 19.81
N SER A 164 1.33 1.64 19.09
CA SER A 164 0.26 2.45 18.49
C SER A 164 -0.56 1.62 17.51
N LEU A 165 0.08 0.88 16.62
CA LEU A 165 -0.60 0.04 15.64
C LEU A 165 -1.44 -1.07 16.29
N HIS A 166 -0.89 -1.74 17.30
CA HIS A 166 -1.60 -2.75 18.08
C HIS A 166 -2.84 -2.14 18.76
N ALA A 167 -2.72 -0.97 19.39
CA ALA A 167 -3.86 -0.29 20.01
C ALA A 167 -4.91 0.17 19.00
N LEU A 168 -4.50 0.67 17.83
CA LEU A 168 -5.40 1.14 16.77
C LEU A 168 -6.24 0.02 16.16
N LEU A 169 -5.70 -1.20 16.14
CA LEU A 169 -6.37 -2.39 15.61
C LEU A 169 -7.00 -3.27 16.71
N ASP A 170 -6.99 -2.81 17.98
CA ASP A 170 -7.45 -3.61 19.13
C ASP A 170 -6.78 -5.00 19.21
N ALA A 171 -5.48 -5.03 18.92
CA ALA A 171 -4.66 -6.22 18.85
C ALA A 171 -3.70 -6.31 20.05
N SER A 172 -3.52 -7.52 20.59
CA SER A 172 -2.49 -7.79 21.59
C SER A 172 -1.12 -7.89 20.94
N ALA A 173 -0.11 -7.25 21.53
CA ALA A 173 1.28 -7.47 21.16
C ALA A 173 1.75 -8.85 21.65
N PRO A 174 2.52 -9.61 20.86
CA PRO A 174 3.10 -10.89 21.29
C PRO A 174 3.86 -10.76 22.61
N GLN A 175 3.79 -11.77 23.48
CA GLN A 175 4.61 -11.83 24.71
C GLN A 175 6.10 -11.68 24.41
N GLY A 176 6.79 -10.89 25.24
CA GLY A 176 8.23 -10.64 25.12
C GLY A 176 8.65 -9.93 23.83
N LEU A 177 7.74 -9.25 23.12
CA LEU A 177 8.10 -8.48 21.92
C LEU A 177 8.82 -7.18 22.28
N ALA A 178 10.04 -7.02 21.80
CA ALA A 178 10.76 -5.75 21.83
C ALA A 178 10.94 -5.17 20.44
N ALA A 179 11.18 -3.86 20.38
CA ALA A 179 11.49 -3.18 19.13
C ALA A 179 12.55 -2.09 19.30
N THR A 180 13.37 -1.90 18.28
CA THR A 180 14.36 -0.81 18.22
C THR A 180 14.48 -0.26 16.82
N GLY A 181 14.33 1.05 16.68
CA GLY A 181 14.35 1.77 15.41
C GLY A 181 14.14 3.26 15.65
N GLY A 182 14.85 4.10 14.89
CA GLY A 182 14.65 5.54 14.88
C GLY A 182 13.48 5.95 13.99
N PHE A 183 13.19 7.25 13.92
CA PHE A 183 12.17 7.79 13.04
C PHE A 183 12.57 9.16 12.54
N ASN A 184 12.54 9.34 11.22
CA ASN A 184 12.81 10.61 10.57
C ASN A 184 11.48 11.34 10.31
N PRO A 185 11.20 12.48 10.99
CA PRO A 185 9.96 13.23 10.82
C PRO A 185 9.77 13.84 9.43
N GLU A 186 10.85 14.20 8.75
CA GLU A 186 10.81 14.80 7.41
C GLU A 186 10.35 13.78 6.37
N THR A 187 10.93 12.58 6.40
CA THR A 187 10.57 11.50 5.48
C THR A 187 9.34 10.71 5.96
N ARG A 188 8.95 10.87 7.23
CA ARG A 188 7.93 10.08 7.95
C ARG A 188 8.19 8.57 7.91
N ARG A 189 9.45 8.17 8.03
CA ARG A 189 9.88 6.76 7.95
C ARG A 189 10.71 6.36 9.14
N PHE A 190 10.64 5.08 9.49
CA PHE A 190 11.54 4.49 10.46
C PHE A 190 12.95 4.37 9.88
N THR A 191 13.94 4.53 10.74
CA THR A 191 15.36 4.49 10.39
C THR A 191 16.09 3.43 11.20
N THR A 192 17.12 2.83 10.61
CA THR A 192 18.01 1.93 11.34
C THR A 192 18.73 2.66 12.46
N VAL A 193 19.03 1.96 13.55
CA VAL A 193 19.85 2.47 14.64
C VAL A 193 21.32 2.15 14.40
N SER A 194 22.20 2.87 15.12
CA SER A 194 23.63 2.63 15.05
C SER A 194 23.99 1.19 15.48
N PRO A 195 24.69 0.39 14.63
CA PRO A 195 25.02 -1.00 14.94
C PRO A 195 25.80 -1.20 16.23
N VAL A 196 26.62 -0.23 16.65
CA VAL A 196 27.38 -0.28 17.90
C VAL A 196 26.48 -0.33 19.15
N THR A 197 25.24 0.16 19.05
CA THR A 197 24.28 0.12 20.17
C THR A 197 23.61 -1.25 20.34
N LEU A 198 23.60 -2.08 19.28
CA LEU A 198 22.84 -3.32 19.26
C LEU A 198 23.40 -4.39 20.21
N SER A 199 24.71 -4.42 20.45
CA SER A 199 25.29 -5.40 21.39
C SER A 199 24.77 -5.19 22.82
N ALA A 200 24.66 -3.93 23.25
CA ALA A 200 24.10 -3.59 24.56
C ALA A 200 22.60 -3.90 24.64
N LYS A 201 21.85 -3.62 23.57
CA LYS A 201 20.41 -3.94 23.48
C LYS A 201 20.17 -5.46 23.49
N ALA A 202 21.00 -6.23 22.79
CA ALA A 202 20.96 -7.69 22.80
C ALA A 202 21.22 -8.26 24.20
N ALA A 203 22.23 -7.72 24.90
CA ALA A 203 22.53 -8.12 26.26
C ALA A 203 21.35 -7.84 27.21
N ALA A 204 20.69 -6.69 27.07
CA ALA A 204 19.47 -6.39 27.81
C ALA A 204 18.33 -7.37 27.47
N ALA A 205 18.06 -7.61 26.18
CA ALA A 205 17.04 -8.56 25.76
C ALA A 205 17.28 -9.98 26.33
N SER A 206 18.52 -10.46 26.26
CA SER A 206 18.93 -11.76 26.81
C SER A 206 18.67 -11.84 28.33
N ARG A 207 19.09 -10.83 29.10
CA ARG A 207 18.88 -10.78 30.56
C ARG A 207 17.40 -10.83 30.96
N TRP A 208 16.55 -10.13 30.21
CA TRP A 208 15.12 -10.06 30.50
C TRP A 208 14.30 -11.19 29.86
N GLY A 209 14.94 -12.13 29.16
CA GLY A 209 14.26 -13.25 28.49
C GLY A 209 13.46 -12.86 27.25
N ILE A 210 13.80 -11.73 26.62
CA ILE A 210 13.20 -11.28 25.36
C ILE A 210 13.78 -12.11 24.23
N THR A 211 12.90 -12.82 23.51
CA THR A 211 13.28 -13.70 22.42
C THR A 211 13.08 -13.08 21.05
N ARG A 212 12.32 -11.98 20.94
CA ARG A 212 12.01 -11.33 19.66
C ARG A 212 12.26 -9.84 19.70
N VAL A 213 13.07 -9.37 18.75
CA VAL A 213 13.42 -7.96 18.61
C VAL A 213 13.13 -7.51 17.19
N LEU A 214 12.16 -6.61 17.03
CA LEU A 214 11.86 -5.96 15.77
C LEU A 214 12.92 -4.90 15.47
N VAL A 215 13.40 -4.88 14.24
CA VAL A 215 14.34 -3.88 13.72
C VAL A 215 13.87 -3.39 12.36
N VAL A 216 14.23 -2.15 12.00
CA VAL A 216 13.94 -1.62 10.66
C VAL A 216 14.70 -2.44 9.62
N ASP A 217 14.03 -2.77 8.51
CA ASP A 217 14.64 -3.50 7.40
C ASP A 217 15.93 -2.82 6.91
N GLY A 218 16.93 -3.62 6.55
CA GLY A 218 18.29 -3.15 6.28
C GLY A 218 19.19 -2.93 7.51
N GLN A 219 18.70 -3.16 8.74
CA GLN A 219 19.53 -3.07 9.94
C GLN A 219 20.66 -4.10 9.92
N VAL A 220 21.91 -3.62 9.99
CA VAL A 220 23.09 -4.48 10.14
C VAL A 220 23.18 -4.97 11.60
N ILE A 221 23.02 -6.28 11.80
CA ILE A 221 23.14 -6.92 13.13
C ILE A 221 24.59 -7.43 13.32
N PRO A 222 25.40 -6.80 14.20
CA PRO A 222 26.77 -7.22 14.44
C PRO A 222 26.83 -8.59 15.12
N LYS A 223 27.92 -9.35 14.91
CA LYS A 223 28.10 -10.69 15.51
C LYS A 223 27.93 -10.69 17.03
N SER A 224 28.38 -9.64 17.71
CA SER A 224 28.26 -9.46 19.16
C SER A 224 26.82 -9.28 19.66
N ALA A 225 25.87 -8.95 18.77
CA ALA A 225 24.45 -8.83 19.10
C ALA A 225 23.63 -10.11 18.76
N ARG A 226 24.24 -11.10 18.10
CA ARG A 226 23.60 -12.38 17.74
C ARG A 226 23.69 -13.37 18.90
N LEU A 227 23.01 -13.07 20.00
CA LEU A 227 22.98 -13.93 21.17
C LEU A 227 22.00 -15.11 20.97
N PRO A 228 22.27 -16.30 21.53
CA PRO A 228 21.36 -17.44 21.44
C PRO A 228 19.98 -17.11 22.00
N GLY A 229 18.93 -17.56 21.31
CA GLY A 229 17.53 -17.37 21.73
C GLY A 229 16.92 -16.01 21.38
N ILE A 230 17.68 -15.08 20.79
CA ILE A 230 17.17 -13.81 20.29
C ILE A 230 17.01 -13.87 18.77
N GLU A 231 15.78 -13.73 18.31
CA GLU A 231 15.40 -13.59 16.92
C GLU A 231 15.28 -12.10 16.56
N TRP A 232 16.04 -11.67 15.55
CA TRP A 232 15.98 -10.31 15.01
C TRP A 232 15.09 -10.30 13.78
N LEU A 233 13.95 -9.61 13.88
CA LEU A 233 12.93 -9.62 12.84
C LEU A 233 12.88 -8.27 12.11
N PRO A 234 13.22 -8.22 10.82
CA PRO A 234 13.14 -6.99 10.03
C PRO A 234 11.68 -6.63 9.75
N VAL A 235 11.33 -5.35 9.94
CA VAL A 235 10.03 -4.75 9.60
C VAL A 235 10.21 -3.54 8.70
N SER A 236 9.19 -3.22 7.91
CA SER A 236 9.25 -2.13 6.94
C SER A 236 9.60 -0.79 7.59
N ALA A 237 10.40 0.02 6.88
CA ALA A 237 10.63 1.41 7.24
C ALA A 237 9.39 2.29 7.02
N ASP A 238 8.41 1.83 6.23
CA ASP A 238 7.13 2.51 6.03
C ASP A 238 6.16 2.16 7.18
N PRO A 239 5.56 3.15 7.88
CA PRO A 239 4.51 2.92 8.86
C PRO A 239 3.37 2.02 8.39
N ALA A 240 2.99 2.09 7.11
CA ALA A 240 1.98 1.19 6.55
C ALA A 240 2.47 -0.26 6.45
N GLY A 241 3.77 -0.47 6.23
CA GLY A 241 4.38 -1.80 6.19
C GLY A 241 4.53 -2.45 7.57
N LEU A 242 4.30 -1.72 8.68
CA LEU A 242 4.24 -2.33 10.01
C LEU A 242 3.06 -3.28 10.17
N LEU A 243 1.99 -3.12 9.39
CA LEU A 243 0.87 -4.07 9.31
C LEU A 243 1.34 -5.49 9.03
N LEU A 244 2.45 -5.63 8.30
CA LEU A 244 3.05 -6.92 7.98
C LEU A 244 3.52 -7.69 9.21
N ALA A 245 3.97 -7.00 10.25
CA ALA A 245 4.41 -7.63 11.48
C ALA A 245 3.25 -8.32 12.23
N LEU A 246 2.00 -7.87 12.03
CA LEU A 246 0.80 -8.52 12.57
C LEU A 246 0.41 -9.77 11.78
N LEU A 247 0.79 -9.83 10.50
CA LEU A 247 0.44 -10.90 9.58
C LEU A 247 1.44 -12.05 9.61
N GLN A 248 2.63 -11.83 10.16
CA GLN A 248 3.64 -12.87 10.30
C GLN A 248 3.17 -13.93 11.32
N PRO A 249 3.20 -15.23 10.96
CA PRO A 249 2.84 -16.29 11.90
C PRO A 249 3.72 -16.23 13.14
N SER A 250 3.13 -16.07 14.32
CA SER A 250 3.89 -16.22 15.56
C SER A 250 4.27 -17.70 15.72
N ALA A 251 5.57 -18.01 15.78
CA ALA A 251 6.03 -19.36 16.15
C ALA A 251 5.59 -19.81 17.56
N VAL A 252 5.07 -18.89 18.38
CA VAL A 252 4.56 -19.17 19.72
C VAL A 252 3.04 -19.22 19.63
N LYS A 253 2.49 -20.43 19.69
CA LYS A 253 1.03 -20.72 19.70
C LYS A 253 0.25 -20.07 20.86
N ARG A 254 0.92 -19.39 21.80
CA ARG A 254 0.33 -18.92 23.05
C ARG A 254 -0.50 -17.63 22.93
N ASP A 255 -0.30 -16.81 21.88
CA ASP A 255 -1.07 -15.57 21.66
C ASP A 255 -1.47 -15.41 20.17
N PRO A 256 -2.51 -16.12 19.68
CA PRO A 256 -2.98 -15.94 18.31
C PRO A 256 -3.66 -14.58 18.14
N VAL A 257 -3.30 -13.84 17.08
CA VAL A 257 -4.02 -12.64 16.65
C VAL A 257 -5.41 -13.07 16.16
N SER A 258 -6.45 -12.32 16.53
CA SER A 258 -7.82 -12.65 16.11
C SER A 258 -7.98 -12.56 14.59
N GLN A 259 -8.85 -13.39 14.01
CA GLN A 259 -9.10 -13.37 12.56
C GLN A 259 -9.58 -12.00 12.08
N ASP A 260 -10.41 -11.30 12.87
CA ASP A 260 -10.90 -9.97 12.50
C ASP A 260 -9.79 -8.92 12.42
N VAL A 261 -8.81 -8.96 13.34
CA VAL A 261 -7.63 -8.10 13.28
C VAL A 261 -6.79 -8.43 12.05
N LEU A 262 -6.60 -9.71 11.74
CA LEU A 262 -5.86 -10.12 10.54
C LEU A 262 -6.56 -9.67 9.24
N ARG A 263 -7.90 -9.77 9.19
CA ARG A 263 -8.71 -9.29 8.04
C ARG A 263 -8.57 -7.78 7.87
N GLN A 264 -8.64 -7.02 8.96
CA GLN A 264 -8.43 -5.56 8.93
C GLN A 264 -7.01 -5.21 8.51
N ALA A 265 -6.00 -5.88 9.07
CA ALA A 265 -4.60 -5.63 8.74
C ALA A 265 -4.28 -5.94 7.27
N LEU A 266 -4.80 -7.04 6.71
CA LEU A 266 -4.66 -7.35 5.28
C LEU A 266 -5.36 -6.31 4.40
N ALA A 267 -6.59 -5.92 4.73
CA ALA A 267 -7.32 -4.94 3.91
C ALA A 267 -6.70 -3.54 3.98
N LEU A 268 -6.19 -3.12 5.15
CA LEU A 268 -5.39 -1.91 5.26
C LEU A 268 -4.11 -2.04 4.44
N TYR A 269 -3.40 -3.16 4.54
CA TYR A 269 -2.19 -3.40 3.76
C TYR A 269 -2.46 -3.34 2.26
N ASP A 270 -3.55 -3.95 1.77
CA ASP A 270 -3.99 -3.88 0.38
C ASP A 270 -4.17 -2.42 -0.11
N ILE A 271 -4.89 -1.62 0.67
CA ILE A 271 -5.09 -0.20 0.37
C ILE A 271 -3.75 0.55 0.36
N GLN A 272 -2.83 0.21 1.25
CA GLN A 272 -1.53 0.89 1.37
C GLN A 272 -0.51 0.46 0.32
N VAL A 273 -0.45 -0.81 -0.06
CA VAL A 273 0.45 -1.28 -1.13
C VAL A 273 0.07 -0.66 -2.46
N ALA A 274 -1.24 -0.56 -2.73
CA ALA A 274 -1.72 0.19 -3.90
C ALA A 274 -1.23 1.66 -3.88
N ARG A 275 -1.07 2.27 -2.70
CA ARG A 275 -0.64 3.67 -2.51
C ARG A 275 0.86 3.89 -2.64
N SER A 276 1.68 3.05 -2.00
CA SER A 276 3.11 3.33 -1.89
C SER A 276 3.92 2.78 -3.06
N ARG A 277 3.51 1.65 -3.68
CA ARG A 277 4.28 0.89 -4.70
C ARG A 277 5.75 0.66 -4.31
N ARG A 278 6.08 0.73 -3.02
CA ARG A 278 7.44 0.73 -2.49
C ARG A 278 7.86 -0.62 -1.92
N GLU A 279 6.89 -1.46 -1.59
CA GLU A 279 7.14 -2.83 -1.11
C GLU A 279 7.48 -3.74 -2.29
N PRO A 280 8.60 -4.50 -2.23
CA PRO A 280 8.93 -5.50 -3.23
C PRO A 280 7.82 -6.56 -3.36
N LEU A 281 7.60 -7.08 -4.58
CA LEU A 281 6.65 -8.19 -4.81
C LEU A 281 6.96 -9.38 -3.89
N SER A 282 8.23 -9.74 -3.72
CA SER A 282 8.64 -10.84 -2.83
C SER A 282 8.11 -10.68 -1.40
N THR A 283 8.11 -9.46 -0.85
CA THR A 283 7.54 -9.17 0.49
C THR A 283 6.04 -9.44 0.52
N VAL A 284 5.30 -8.95 -0.48
CA VAL A 284 3.85 -9.15 -0.59
C VAL A 284 3.50 -10.64 -0.65
N PHE A 285 4.22 -11.40 -1.48
CA PHE A 285 3.99 -12.82 -1.68
C PHE A 285 4.28 -13.63 -0.42
N ARG A 286 5.39 -13.34 0.26
CA ARG A 286 5.75 -13.95 1.55
C ARG A 286 4.66 -13.74 2.61
N VAL A 287 4.14 -12.52 2.72
CA VAL A 287 3.12 -12.16 3.73
C VAL A 287 1.77 -12.82 3.45
N THR A 288 1.41 -12.95 2.17
CA THR A 288 0.12 -13.51 1.76
C THR A 288 0.12 -15.04 1.71
N SER A 289 1.30 -15.67 1.63
CA SER A 289 1.44 -17.13 1.47
C SER A 289 0.79 -17.96 2.58
N PRO A 290 0.89 -17.62 3.88
CA PRO A 290 0.23 -18.39 4.94
C PRO A 290 -1.29 -18.50 4.78
N TYR A 291 -1.93 -17.51 4.16
CA TYR A 291 -3.37 -17.47 3.90
C TYR A 291 -3.76 -18.14 2.58
N LEU A 292 -2.77 -18.53 1.78
CA LEU A 292 -2.90 -19.13 0.44
C LEU A 292 -2.20 -20.49 0.33
N ALA A 293 -1.80 -21.10 1.45
CA ALA A 293 -1.03 -22.36 1.47
C ALA A 293 -1.68 -23.50 0.66
N MET A 294 -3.01 -23.53 0.55
CA MET A 294 -3.77 -24.46 -0.30
C MET A 294 -3.49 -24.33 -1.81
N PHE A 295 -2.98 -23.17 -2.24
CA PHE A 295 -2.64 -22.83 -3.62
C PHE A 295 -1.12 -22.76 -3.83
N ASP A 296 -0.35 -22.63 -2.75
CA ASP A 296 1.11 -22.45 -2.72
C ASP A 296 1.84 -23.74 -2.24
N ALA A 297 1.42 -24.93 -2.70
CA ALA A 297 1.89 -26.21 -2.18
C ALA A 297 3.42 -26.45 -2.28
N ASP A 298 4.12 -25.69 -3.13
CA ASP A 298 5.58 -25.79 -3.34
C ASP A 298 6.41 -24.80 -2.49
N VAL A 299 5.80 -23.94 -1.67
CA VAL A 299 6.52 -22.89 -0.90
C VAL A 299 7.09 -23.41 0.43
N ASP A 300 6.60 -24.54 0.95
CA ASP A 300 7.04 -25.10 2.24
C ASP A 300 8.52 -25.56 2.26
N ALA A 301 9.16 -25.75 1.10
CA ALA A 301 10.56 -26.21 1.03
C ALA A 301 11.61 -25.10 1.25
N ASP A 302 11.26 -23.82 1.04
CA ASP A 302 12.24 -22.71 1.03
C ASP A 302 12.06 -21.67 2.14
N VAL A 303 10.97 -21.72 2.90
CA VAL A 303 10.73 -20.78 4.01
C VAL A 303 11.66 -21.06 5.20
N ASP A 304 11.97 -22.33 5.47
CA ASP A 304 12.93 -22.71 6.52
C ASP A 304 14.39 -22.39 6.15
N SER A 305 14.72 -22.35 4.85
CA SER A 305 16.07 -22.04 4.36
C SER A 305 16.37 -20.53 4.44
N THR A 306 15.37 -19.67 4.19
CA THR A 306 15.52 -18.20 4.24
C THR A 306 15.55 -17.63 5.66
N LEU A 307 14.96 -18.31 6.65
CA LEU A 307 15.05 -17.90 8.06
C LEU A 307 16.41 -18.22 8.69
N GLN A 308 17.17 -19.18 8.16
CA GLN A 308 18.52 -19.52 8.64
C GLN A 308 19.65 -18.86 7.84
N ALA A 309 19.42 -18.46 6.59
CA ALA A 309 20.40 -17.75 5.76
C ALA A 309 20.46 -16.26 6.13
N GLY A 310 21.21 -15.95 7.18
CA GLY A 310 21.41 -14.58 7.65
C GLY A 310 22.00 -13.65 6.58
N ALA A 311 21.48 -12.42 6.55
CA ALA A 311 22.16 -11.17 6.24
C ALA A 311 23.41 -11.27 5.34
N GLY A 312 23.19 -11.38 4.03
CA GLY A 312 24.21 -11.24 3.02
C GLY A 312 23.64 -11.57 1.65
N SER A 313 23.58 -10.59 0.75
CA SER A 313 23.06 -10.71 -0.62
C SER A 313 21.54 -10.86 -0.73
N ILE A 314 20.83 -9.72 -0.73
CA ILE A 314 19.63 -9.60 -1.58
C ILE A 314 20.17 -9.56 -3.01
N GLY A 315 20.40 -10.75 -3.57
CA GLY A 315 20.60 -10.89 -5.00
C GLY A 315 19.31 -10.45 -5.68
N THR A 316 19.45 -9.69 -6.76
CA THR A 316 18.39 -9.30 -7.71
C THR A 316 17.85 -10.49 -8.50
N GLU A 317 17.85 -11.69 -7.91
CA GLU A 317 17.30 -12.88 -8.54
C GLU A 317 15.79 -12.86 -8.29
N ASP A 318 15.05 -12.60 -9.37
CA ASP A 318 13.60 -12.74 -9.45
C ASP A 318 13.27 -14.18 -9.00
N PRO A 319 12.72 -14.40 -7.79
CA PRO A 319 12.40 -15.74 -7.34
C PRO A 319 11.36 -16.29 -8.30
N GLY A 320 11.63 -17.48 -8.84
CA GLY A 320 10.95 -18.12 -9.96
C GLY A 320 9.50 -17.72 -10.20
N GLY A 321 9.17 -17.46 -11.47
CA GLY A 321 7.88 -16.96 -11.94
C GLY A 321 6.67 -17.42 -11.13
N TRP A 322 6.16 -16.52 -10.29
CA TRP A 322 4.94 -16.74 -9.53
C TRP A 322 3.77 -17.01 -10.48
N THR A 323 3.39 -18.29 -10.59
CA THR A 323 2.36 -18.72 -11.52
C THR A 323 1.07 -18.96 -10.75
N PRO A 324 -0.03 -18.24 -11.06
CA PRO A 324 -1.31 -18.49 -10.41
C PRO A 324 -1.82 -19.90 -10.73
N PRO A 325 -2.54 -20.57 -9.80
CA PRO A 325 -2.99 -21.94 -9.99
C PRO A 325 -3.94 -22.08 -11.19
N ALA A 326 -3.88 -23.23 -11.84
CA ALA A 326 -4.79 -23.59 -12.92
C ALA A 326 -6.22 -23.78 -12.38
N GLU A 327 -7.23 -23.56 -13.22
CA GLU A 327 -8.65 -23.59 -12.82
C GLU A 327 -9.07 -24.93 -12.20
N ALA A 328 -8.59 -26.05 -12.74
CA ALA A 328 -8.83 -27.38 -12.16
C ALA A 328 -8.20 -27.52 -10.76
N ALA A 329 -7.01 -26.96 -10.55
CA ALA A 329 -6.35 -26.98 -9.24
C ALA A 329 -7.10 -26.11 -8.21
N ILE A 330 -7.65 -24.96 -8.64
CA ILE A 330 -8.50 -24.12 -7.79
C ILE A 330 -9.72 -24.89 -7.32
N ALA A 331 -10.42 -25.57 -8.23
CA ALA A 331 -11.60 -26.36 -7.89
C ALA A 331 -11.28 -27.48 -6.88
N THR A 332 -10.19 -28.21 -7.07
CA THR A 332 -9.73 -29.26 -6.15
C THR A 332 -9.36 -28.70 -4.78
N ALA A 333 -8.54 -27.65 -4.73
CA ALA A 333 -8.12 -27.04 -3.45
C ALA A 333 -9.31 -26.55 -2.61
N LEU A 334 -10.39 -26.11 -3.27
CA LEU A 334 -11.59 -25.60 -2.62
C LEU A 334 -12.54 -26.68 -2.07
N GLN A 335 -12.40 -27.95 -2.48
CA GLN A 335 -13.22 -29.04 -1.93
C GLN A 335 -12.83 -29.35 -0.48
N ASP A 336 -11.54 -29.27 -0.17
CA ASP A 336 -10.98 -29.63 1.14
C ASP A 336 -10.62 -28.40 2.00
N PHE A 337 -11.07 -27.21 1.61
CA PHE A 337 -10.69 -25.97 2.29
C PHE A 337 -11.21 -25.90 3.75
N ARG A 338 -10.29 -25.67 4.70
CA ARG A 338 -10.58 -25.53 6.13
C ARG A 338 -10.13 -24.19 6.75
N GLY A 339 -9.69 -23.24 5.92
CA GLY A 339 -9.20 -21.93 6.37
C GLY A 339 -10.30 -20.87 6.50
N ASP A 340 -9.88 -19.63 6.76
CA ASP A 340 -10.76 -18.46 6.71
C ASP A 340 -10.90 -17.96 5.27
N PRO A 341 -12.10 -18.04 4.66
CA PRO A 341 -12.29 -17.70 3.25
C PRO A 341 -12.09 -16.21 2.96
N ILE A 342 -12.34 -15.32 3.94
CA ILE A 342 -12.17 -13.87 3.77
C ILE A 342 -10.68 -13.51 3.79
N LEU A 343 -9.89 -14.14 4.67
CA LEU A 343 -8.43 -13.95 4.69
C LEU A 343 -7.79 -14.44 3.38
N SER A 344 -8.15 -15.63 2.92
CA SER A 344 -7.65 -16.15 1.62
C SER A 344 -8.08 -15.27 0.46
N LEU A 345 -9.32 -14.74 0.48
CA LEU A 345 -9.82 -13.85 -0.55
C LEU A 345 -9.04 -12.53 -0.59
N LEU A 346 -8.81 -11.89 0.57
CA LEU A 346 -8.01 -10.67 0.67
C LEU A 346 -6.57 -10.90 0.21
N ALA A 347 -5.95 -12.02 0.62
CA ALA A 347 -4.59 -12.37 0.23
C ALA A 347 -4.46 -12.55 -1.30
N ALA A 348 -5.41 -13.25 -1.92
CA ALA A 348 -5.45 -13.40 -3.37
C ALA A 348 -5.70 -12.07 -4.10
N ASP A 349 -6.57 -11.20 -3.55
CA ASP A 349 -6.85 -9.87 -4.12
C ASP A 349 -5.62 -8.97 -4.09
N ILE A 350 -4.88 -8.97 -2.97
CA ILE A 350 -3.60 -8.25 -2.83
C ILE A 350 -2.63 -8.70 -3.91
N ARG A 351 -2.37 -10.01 -4.04
CA ARG A 351 -1.46 -10.53 -5.09
C ARG A 351 -1.92 -10.08 -6.48
N SER A 352 -3.21 -10.21 -6.77
CA SER A 352 -3.79 -9.75 -8.03
C SER A 352 -3.53 -8.26 -8.29
N ARG A 353 -3.74 -7.40 -7.28
CA ARG A 353 -3.60 -5.96 -7.41
C ARG A 353 -2.16 -5.49 -7.56
N VAL A 354 -1.23 -6.05 -6.79
CA VAL A 354 0.17 -5.65 -6.90
C VAL A 354 0.77 -6.10 -8.24
N LEU A 355 0.39 -7.28 -8.72
CA LEU A 355 0.78 -7.75 -10.06
C LEU A 355 0.22 -6.84 -11.16
N LEU A 356 -1.04 -6.40 -11.06
CA LEU A 356 -1.64 -5.45 -11.99
C LEU A 356 -0.83 -4.14 -12.02
N HIS A 357 -0.47 -3.61 -10.85
CA HIS A 357 0.35 -2.40 -10.75
C HIS A 357 1.79 -2.57 -11.27
N ALA A 358 2.34 -3.78 -11.21
CA ALA A 358 3.62 -4.14 -11.80
C ALA A 358 3.54 -4.41 -13.32
N GLY A 359 2.36 -4.27 -13.94
CA GLY A 359 2.13 -4.53 -15.37
C GLY A 359 1.97 -6.01 -15.72
N ARG A 360 2.00 -6.93 -14.74
CA ARG A 360 1.87 -8.39 -14.90
C ARG A 360 0.39 -8.81 -14.98
N THR A 361 -0.34 -8.23 -15.94
CA THR A 361 -1.81 -8.33 -16.04
C THR A 361 -2.34 -9.76 -16.17
N ILE A 362 -1.62 -10.66 -16.87
CA ILE A 362 -2.05 -12.06 -17.04
C ILE A 362 -2.01 -12.82 -15.72
N GLU A 363 -0.95 -12.63 -14.94
CA GLU A 363 -0.82 -13.24 -13.63
C GLU A 363 -1.82 -12.64 -12.64
N ALA A 364 -2.02 -11.32 -12.70
CA ALA A 364 -3.07 -10.63 -11.93
C ALA A 364 -4.45 -11.25 -12.19
N SER A 365 -4.76 -11.54 -13.45
CA SER A 365 -6.00 -12.23 -13.84
C SER A 365 -6.08 -13.67 -13.35
N GLY A 366 -4.97 -14.38 -13.25
CA GLY A 366 -4.96 -15.74 -12.69
C GLY A 366 -5.31 -15.72 -11.20
N TRP A 367 -4.72 -14.80 -10.43
CA TRP A 367 -5.12 -14.58 -9.02
C TRP A 367 -6.56 -14.09 -8.88
N ASN A 368 -7.05 -13.29 -9.83
CA ASN A 368 -8.46 -12.87 -9.83
C ASN A 368 -9.44 -14.05 -9.99
N ARG A 369 -9.04 -15.17 -10.62
CA ARG A 369 -9.86 -16.39 -10.63
C ARG A 369 -9.95 -17.03 -9.26
N VAL A 370 -8.87 -17.00 -8.48
CA VAL A 370 -8.87 -17.47 -7.09
C VAL A 370 -9.82 -16.62 -6.24
N VAL A 371 -9.77 -15.29 -6.40
CA VAL A 371 -10.70 -14.35 -5.75
C VAL A 371 -12.15 -14.70 -6.08
N ALA A 372 -12.46 -14.88 -7.36
CA ALA A 372 -13.81 -15.22 -7.81
C ALA A 372 -14.31 -16.54 -7.20
N ALA A 373 -13.45 -17.53 -7.04
CA ALA A 373 -13.81 -18.84 -6.50
C ALA A 373 -13.97 -18.86 -4.96
N LEU A 374 -13.31 -17.93 -4.25
CA LEU A 374 -13.45 -17.75 -2.79
C LEU A 374 -14.65 -16.89 -2.41
N ARG A 375 -15.18 -16.08 -3.35
CA ARG A 375 -16.28 -15.15 -3.11
C ARG A 375 -17.55 -15.89 -2.68
N GLY A 376 -18.25 -15.34 -1.68
CA GLY A 376 -19.50 -15.91 -1.16
C GLY A 376 -19.34 -17.13 -0.25
N ARG A 377 -18.11 -17.58 0.02
CA ARG A 377 -17.83 -18.70 0.93
C ARG A 377 -17.77 -18.31 2.42
N GLY A 378 -17.90 -17.03 2.74
CA GLY A 378 -17.95 -16.52 4.11
C GLY A 378 -18.84 -15.29 4.19
N ASP A 379 -19.31 -14.99 5.41
CA ASP A 379 -20.10 -13.79 5.67
C ASP A 379 -19.25 -12.54 5.49
N LEU A 380 -19.81 -11.53 4.83
CA LEU A 380 -19.14 -10.24 4.67
C LEU A 380 -18.97 -9.60 6.05
N PRO A 381 -17.74 -9.18 6.43
CA PRO A 381 -17.52 -8.43 7.65
C PRO A 381 -18.37 -7.14 7.67
N PRO A 382 -18.83 -6.68 8.84
CA PRO A 382 -19.57 -5.42 8.92
C PRO A 382 -18.66 -4.20 8.68
N GLY A 383 -19.30 -3.04 8.45
CA GLY A 383 -18.61 -1.75 8.36
C GLY A 383 -17.76 -1.58 7.10
N LEU A 384 -16.69 -0.78 7.22
CA LEU A 384 -15.87 -0.36 6.08
C LEU A 384 -15.14 -1.52 5.38
N LEU A 385 -14.80 -2.58 6.10
CA LEU A 385 -14.19 -3.77 5.51
C LEU A 385 -15.19 -4.50 4.59
N GLY A 386 -16.45 -4.61 5.00
CA GLY A 386 -17.52 -5.13 4.17
C GLY A 386 -17.75 -4.27 2.93
N ASP A 387 -17.83 -2.95 3.10
CA ASP A 387 -17.97 -2.00 2.00
C ASP A 387 -16.81 -2.09 0.99
N HIS A 388 -15.57 -2.26 1.47
CA HIS A 388 -14.39 -2.46 0.62
C HIS A 388 -14.53 -3.72 -0.26
N LEU A 389 -14.88 -4.86 0.35
CA LEU A 389 -15.07 -6.13 -0.36
C LEU A 389 -16.27 -6.08 -1.33
N LEU A 390 -17.33 -5.37 -0.94
CA LEU A 390 -18.58 -5.31 -1.70
C LEU A 390 -18.48 -4.35 -2.90
N TYR A 391 -17.82 -3.20 -2.75
CA TYR A 391 -17.90 -2.11 -3.73
C TYR A 391 -16.54 -1.78 -4.39
N GLN A 392 -15.43 -1.87 -3.66
CA GLN A 392 -14.11 -1.55 -4.22
C GLN A 392 -13.53 -2.72 -5.01
N GLN A 393 -13.68 -3.94 -4.50
CA GLN A 393 -13.14 -5.13 -5.16
C GLN A 393 -13.72 -5.35 -6.57
N PRO A 394 -15.04 -5.28 -6.83
CA PRO A 394 -15.56 -5.42 -8.19
C PRO A 394 -15.01 -4.38 -9.18
N ALA A 395 -14.66 -3.18 -8.71
CA ALA A 395 -14.02 -2.17 -9.54
C ALA A 395 -12.59 -2.59 -9.94
N HIS A 396 -11.82 -3.17 -9.01
CA HIS A 396 -10.50 -3.75 -9.30
C HIS A 396 -10.59 -4.90 -10.31
N GLU A 397 -11.50 -5.86 -10.10
CA GLU A 397 -11.71 -6.98 -11.03
C GLU A 397 -12.11 -6.51 -12.43
N SER A 398 -12.94 -5.47 -12.50
CA SER A 398 -13.35 -4.85 -13.76
C SER A 398 -12.19 -4.14 -14.44
N MET A 399 -11.25 -3.54 -13.70
CA MET A 399 -10.05 -2.94 -14.26
C MET A 399 -9.11 -3.97 -14.88
N ILE A 400 -8.94 -5.14 -14.25
CA ILE A 400 -8.18 -6.25 -14.86
C ILE A 400 -8.81 -6.68 -16.18
N ALA A 401 -10.13 -6.83 -16.23
CA ALA A 401 -10.85 -7.18 -17.46
C ALA A 401 -10.64 -6.12 -18.57
N ILE A 402 -10.73 -4.83 -18.22
CA ILE A 402 -10.43 -3.71 -19.12
C ILE A 402 -9.01 -3.81 -19.68
N ASP A 403 -8.01 -4.06 -18.83
CA ASP A 403 -6.60 -4.15 -19.25
C ASP A 403 -6.34 -5.37 -20.15
N LEU A 404 -7.13 -6.44 -19.99
CA LEU A 404 -7.18 -7.60 -20.89
C LEU A 404 -8.05 -7.39 -22.14
N ALA A 405 -8.60 -6.20 -22.37
CA ALA A 405 -9.54 -5.90 -23.45
C ALA A 405 -10.78 -6.81 -23.48
N LEU A 406 -11.18 -7.34 -22.32
CA LEU A 406 -12.47 -7.98 -22.11
C LEU A 406 -13.46 -6.86 -21.76
N LEU A 407 -14.19 -6.35 -22.75
CA LEU A 407 -15.08 -5.18 -22.60
C LEU A 407 -16.56 -5.52 -22.57
N ASP A 408 -16.90 -6.76 -22.95
CA ASP A 408 -18.27 -7.24 -23.08
C ASP A 408 -18.70 -7.99 -21.80
N ASP A 409 -20.00 -7.95 -21.51
CA ASP A 409 -20.55 -8.44 -20.25
C ASP A 409 -20.92 -9.93 -20.36
N ASP A 410 -20.23 -10.78 -19.61
CA ASP A 410 -20.78 -12.08 -19.20
C ASP A 410 -21.66 -11.88 -17.97
N ALA A 411 -22.80 -12.57 -17.87
CA ALA A 411 -23.79 -12.39 -16.79
C ALA A 411 -23.18 -12.49 -15.36
N ASP A 412 -22.16 -13.34 -15.23
CA ASP A 412 -21.41 -13.56 -14.00
C ASP A 412 -19.98 -12.97 -14.02
N GLY A 413 -19.62 -12.21 -15.06
CA GLY A 413 -18.30 -11.61 -15.23
C GLY A 413 -18.02 -10.41 -14.31
N SER A 414 -16.75 -9.98 -14.28
CA SER A 414 -16.27 -8.86 -13.45
C SER A 414 -17.09 -7.57 -13.67
N HIS A 415 -17.48 -7.31 -14.90
CA HIS A 415 -18.26 -6.13 -15.28
C HIS A 415 -19.69 -6.16 -14.75
N ALA A 416 -20.38 -7.31 -14.86
CA ALA A 416 -21.71 -7.48 -14.30
C ALA A 416 -21.70 -7.35 -12.77
N ARG A 417 -20.63 -7.81 -12.11
CA ARG A 417 -20.45 -7.60 -10.66
C ARG A 417 -20.30 -6.13 -10.29
N LEU A 418 -19.50 -5.37 -11.04
CA LEU A 418 -19.40 -3.92 -10.87
C LEU A 418 -20.77 -3.24 -11.07
N ASP A 419 -21.52 -3.63 -12.09
CA ASP A 419 -22.85 -3.05 -12.35
C ASP A 419 -23.87 -3.37 -11.24
N ARG A 420 -23.80 -4.56 -10.64
CA ARG A 420 -24.59 -4.89 -9.43
C ARG A 420 -24.18 -4.06 -8.23
N ALA A 421 -22.87 -3.85 -8.02
CA ALA A 421 -22.36 -2.99 -6.96
C ALA A 421 -22.85 -1.53 -7.10
N ILE A 422 -22.82 -0.99 -8.33
CA ILE A 422 -23.36 0.34 -8.65
C ILE A 422 -24.88 0.37 -8.40
N SER A 423 -25.61 -0.63 -8.87
CA SER A 423 -27.07 -0.71 -8.69
C SER A 423 -27.46 -0.77 -7.21
N SER A 424 -26.68 -1.48 -6.39
CA SER A 424 -26.85 -1.53 -4.94
C SER A 424 -26.65 -0.15 -4.30
N LEU A 425 -25.59 0.57 -4.70
CA LEU A 425 -25.33 1.93 -4.20
C LEU A 425 -26.39 2.94 -4.67
N ASP A 426 -26.97 2.73 -5.86
CA ASP A 426 -28.03 3.56 -6.41
C ASP A 426 -29.37 3.43 -5.67
N GLN A 427 -29.62 2.29 -5.02
CA GLN A 427 -30.80 2.11 -4.15
C GLN A 427 -30.72 2.92 -2.85
N GLY A 428 -29.53 3.41 -2.50
CA GLY A 428 -29.29 4.34 -1.41
C GLY A 428 -27.91 4.18 -0.79
N TRP A 429 -27.24 5.31 -0.56
CA TRP A 429 -26.03 5.38 0.28
C TRP A 429 -26.39 5.99 1.63
N THR A 430 -25.76 5.49 2.69
CA THR A 430 -25.94 5.98 4.07
C THR A 430 -24.76 6.83 4.55
N THR A 431 -23.59 6.72 3.90
CA THR A 431 -22.36 7.41 4.35
C THR A 431 -21.64 8.18 3.23
N ARG A 432 -20.76 9.12 3.62
CA ARG A 432 -19.86 9.83 2.68
C ARG A 432 -18.87 8.87 2.01
N HIS A 433 -18.47 7.81 2.71
CA HIS A 433 -17.59 6.77 2.17
C HIS A 433 -18.28 5.98 1.06
N GLN A 434 -19.54 5.56 1.24
CA GLN A 434 -20.29 4.87 0.19
C GLN A 434 -20.51 5.73 -1.06
N LYS A 435 -20.69 7.05 -0.90
CA LYS A 435 -20.69 7.99 -2.04
C LYS A 435 -19.36 8.01 -2.79
N LEU A 436 -18.24 7.97 -2.07
CA LEU A 436 -16.90 7.90 -2.65
C LEU A 436 -16.71 6.56 -3.41
N LEU A 437 -17.12 5.44 -2.82
CA LEU A 437 -17.08 4.13 -3.48
C LEU A 437 -17.95 4.09 -4.74
N HIS A 438 -19.12 4.74 -4.70
CA HIS A 438 -19.98 4.87 -5.87
C HIS A 438 -19.29 5.66 -6.99
N LEU A 439 -18.63 6.77 -6.66
CA LEU A 439 -17.84 7.55 -7.63
C LEU A 439 -16.73 6.70 -8.27
N PHE A 440 -16.00 5.92 -7.49
CA PHE A 440 -14.96 5.03 -8.03
C PHE A 440 -15.54 3.94 -8.93
N ALA A 441 -16.66 3.33 -8.52
CA ALA A 441 -17.34 2.31 -9.31
C ALA A 441 -17.86 2.87 -10.65
N THR A 442 -18.50 4.05 -10.64
CA THR A 442 -19.00 4.70 -11.86
C THR A 442 -17.85 5.17 -12.76
N ASN A 443 -16.73 5.63 -12.21
CA ASN A 443 -15.54 5.95 -13.00
C ASN A 443 -14.97 4.70 -13.71
N THR A 444 -14.91 3.55 -13.04
CA THR A 444 -14.46 2.30 -13.67
C THR A 444 -15.42 1.88 -14.80
N ARG A 445 -16.74 1.99 -14.58
CA ARG A 445 -17.73 1.70 -15.63
C ARG A 445 -17.66 2.69 -16.79
N TRP A 446 -17.48 3.98 -16.51
CA TRP A 446 -17.25 5.01 -17.52
C TRP A 446 -16.06 4.62 -18.40
N ARG A 447 -14.93 4.21 -17.80
CA ARG A 447 -13.73 3.81 -18.55
C ARG A 447 -13.98 2.61 -19.45
N ARG A 448 -14.69 1.58 -18.95
CA ARG A 448 -15.15 0.42 -19.75
C ARG A 448 -15.95 0.89 -20.97
N ARG A 449 -16.96 1.73 -20.74
CA ARG A 449 -17.84 2.26 -21.80
C ARG A 449 -17.08 3.10 -22.81
N LEU A 450 -16.13 3.92 -22.36
CA LEU A 450 -15.29 4.74 -23.22
C LEU A 450 -14.42 3.89 -24.16
N TYR A 451 -13.82 2.82 -23.64
CA TYR A 451 -12.97 1.93 -24.45
C TYR A 451 -13.81 1.10 -25.44
N ARG A 452 -15.00 0.65 -25.01
CA ARG A 452 -15.94 -0.02 -25.90
C ARG A 452 -16.39 0.90 -27.03
N ALA A 453 -16.74 2.15 -26.70
CA ALA A 453 -17.13 3.15 -27.68
C ALA A 453 -16.01 3.44 -28.70
N ARG A 454 -14.75 3.53 -28.26
CA ARG A 454 -13.60 3.64 -29.17
C ARG A 454 -13.47 2.42 -30.07
N ARG A 455 -13.52 1.20 -29.52
CA ARG A 455 -13.41 -0.06 -30.27
C ARG A 455 -14.44 -0.12 -31.40
N ASP A 456 -15.67 0.29 -31.10
CA ASP A 456 -16.85 0.15 -31.96
C ASP A 456 -17.15 1.42 -32.78
N LEU A 457 -16.35 2.49 -32.60
CA LEU A 457 -16.57 3.82 -33.18
C LEU A 457 -17.97 4.40 -32.88
N ASP A 458 -18.43 4.17 -31.65
CA ASP A 458 -19.77 4.51 -31.19
C ASP A 458 -19.79 5.86 -30.44
N LEU A 459 -20.16 6.92 -31.17
CA LEU A 459 -20.26 8.27 -30.64
C LEU A 459 -21.35 8.39 -29.56
N ASP A 460 -22.52 7.77 -29.77
CA ASP A 460 -23.64 7.80 -28.83
C ASP A 460 -23.27 7.12 -27.50
N GLY A 461 -22.49 6.04 -27.58
CA GLY A 461 -21.91 5.35 -26.43
C GLY A 461 -21.02 6.25 -25.57
N VAL A 462 -20.21 7.13 -26.19
CA VAL A 462 -19.43 8.14 -25.45
C VAL A 462 -20.36 9.12 -24.75
N VAL A 463 -21.31 9.72 -25.47
CA VAL A 463 -22.25 10.68 -24.88
C VAL A 463 -23.01 10.05 -23.71
N ALA A 464 -23.43 8.80 -23.82
CA ALA A 464 -24.08 8.07 -22.74
C ALA A 464 -23.16 7.81 -21.52
N ALA A 465 -21.86 7.58 -21.75
CA ALA A 465 -20.89 7.36 -20.68
C ALA A 465 -20.67 8.61 -19.81
N SER A 466 -20.87 9.82 -20.35
CA SER A 466 -20.73 11.09 -19.59
C SER A 466 -21.55 11.11 -18.30
N ARG A 467 -22.71 10.43 -18.27
CA ARG A 467 -23.58 10.35 -17.10
C ARG A 467 -22.89 9.73 -15.90
N ASP A 468 -22.06 8.70 -16.11
CA ASP A 468 -21.33 8.03 -15.02
C ASP A 468 -20.24 8.94 -14.45
N LEU A 469 -19.54 9.66 -15.33
CA LEU A 469 -18.44 10.54 -14.95
C LEU A 469 -18.92 11.78 -14.21
N LEU A 470 -19.95 12.44 -14.74
CA LEU A 470 -20.45 13.72 -14.24
C LEU A 470 -21.42 13.57 -13.06
N ARG A 471 -21.86 12.35 -12.73
CA ARG A 471 -22.89 12.08 -11.71
C ARG A 471 -22.63 12.77 -10.38
N HIS A 472 -21.37 12.78 -9.95
CA HIS A 472 -20.94 13.28 -8.64
C HIS A 472 -20.22 14.62 -8.72
N ARG A 473 -20.27 15.30 -9.88
CA ARG A 473 -19.53 16.54 -10.12
C ARG A 473 -19.74 17.62 -9.04
N PRO A 474 -20.96 17.88 -8.57
CA PRO A 474 -21.18 18.86 -7.49
C PRO A 474 -20.47 18.52 -6.17
N TRP A 475 -20.05 17.27 -5.99
CA TRP A 475 -19.40 16.80 -4.78
C TRP A 475 -17.93 16.45 -4.97
N TRP A 476 -17.32 16.68 -6.14
CA TRP A 476 -15.94 16.29 -6.39
C TRP A 476 -14.96 16.88 -5.37
N SER A 477 -14.99 18.19 -5.10
CA SER A 477 -14.11 18.80 -4.08
C SER A 477 -14.33 18.17 -2.70
N GLY A 478 -15.59 18.00 -2.30
CA GLY A 478 -15.92 17.37 -1.01
C GLY A 478 -15.52 15.88 -0.93
N LEU A 479 -15.73 15.09 -1.98
CA LEU A 479 -15.45 13.65 -1.93
C LEU A 479 -13.98 13.36 -2.16
N LEU A 480 -13.33 14.05 -3.10
CA LEU A 480 -11.97 13.75 -3.53
C LEU A 480 -10.94 14.57 -2.74
N GLU A 481 -11.12 15.88 -2.57
CA GLU A 481 -10.13 16.68 -1.83
C GLU A 481 -10.31 16.54 -0.32
N ASP A 482 -11.51 16.78 0.19
CA ASP A 482 -11.73 16.76 1.65
C ASP A 482 -11.76 15.35 2.21
N HIS A 483 -12.57 14.47 1.61
CA HIS A 483 -12.75 13.14 2.19
C HIS A 483 -11.63 12.18 1.81
N ALA A 484 -11.43 11.93 0.51
CA ALA A 484 -10.42 10.98 0.06
C ALA A 484 -9.00 11.47 0.39
N THR A 485 -8.62 12.67 -0.04
CA THR A 485 -7.24 13.16 0.11
C THR A 485 -6.92 13.67 1.52
N ARG A 486 -7.75 14.54 2.13
CA ARG A 486 -7.44 15.11 3.46
C ARG A 486 -7.77 14.18 4.61
N ASN A 487 -8.97 13.57 4.63
CA ASN A 487 -9.40 12.75 5.77
C ASN A 487 -8.86 11.32 5.70
N LEU A 488 -9.07 10.63 4.58
CA LEU A 488 -8.67 9.23 4.38
C LEU A 488 -7.23 9.06 3.90
N ARG A 489 -6.58 10.15 3.47
CA ARG A 489 -5.22 10.17 2.90
C ARG A 489 -5.04 9.24 1.69
N MET A 490 -6.08 9.06 0.87
CA MET A 490 -6.00 8.27 -0.36
C MET A 490 -5.10 8.96 -1.39
N GLY A 491 -4.03 8.30 -1.83
CA GLY A 491 -3.02 8.90 -2.72
C GLY A 491 -3.32 8.80 -4.23
N ASN A 492 -4.26 7.96 -4.64
CA ASN A 492 -4.36 7.52 -6.04
C ASN A 492 -5.65 7.96 -6.75
N SER A 493 -6.54 8.65 -6.05
CA SER A 493 -7.88 9.01 -6.54
C SER A 493 -8.26 10.37 -5.96
N ASP A 494 -7.70 11.40 -6.56
CA ASP A 494 -7.85 12.79 -6.18
C ASP A 494 -8.63 13.57 -7.25
N LEU A 495 -8.81 14.86 -7.01
CA LEU A 495 -9.52 15.74 -7.92
C LEU A 495 -8.79 15.89 -9.27
N ALA A 496 -7.45 15.92 -9.25
CA ALA A 496 -6.66 16.05 -10.48
C ALA A 496 -6.92 14.88 -11.44
N ARG A 497 -7.00 13.65 -10.92
CA ARG A 497 -7.36 12.46 -11.68
C ARG A 497 -8.77 12.53 -12.27
N GLN A 498 -9.73 13.08 -11.52
CA GLN A 498 -11.10 13.24 -12.00
C GLN A 498 -11.19 14.23 -13.17
N TRP A 499 -10.42 15.33 -13.11
CA TRP A 499 -10.29 16.26 -14.23
C TRP A 499 -9.64 15.62 -15.45
N ASN A 500 -8.62 14.78 -15.26
CA ASN A 500 -8.02 14.01 -16.35
C ASN A 500 -9.04 13.07 -17.02
N TYR A 501 -9.96 12.48 -16.26
CA TYR A 501 -11.04 11.68 -16.84
C TYR A 501 -12.02 12.53 -17.67
N LEU A 502 -12.34 13.75 -17.23
CA LEU A 502 -13.16 14.67 -18.04
C LEU A 502 -12.45 15.11 -19.32
N ILE A 503 -11.17 15.42 -19.25
CA ILE A 503 -10.36 15.75 -20.42
C ILE A 503 -10.30 14.56 -21.40
N GLU A 504 -10.03 13.35 -20.91
CA GLU A 504 -10.01 12.14 -21.73
C GLU A 504 -11.39 11.86 -22.36
N HIS A 505 -12.47 12.17 -21.65
CA HIS A 505 -13.83 12.05 -22.17
C HIS A 505 -14.03 12.94 -23.39
N HIS A 506 -13.77 14.25 -23.27
CA HIS A 506 -13.90 15.19 -24.37
C HIS A 506 -12.93 14.89 -25.52
N LEU A 507 -11.71 14.44 -25.22
CA LEU A 507 -10.77 13.98 -26.23
C LEU A 507 -11.33 12.82 -27.05
N THR A 508 -12.03 11.89 -26.41
CA THR A 508 -12.69 10.77 -27.10
C THR A 508 -13.90 11.22 -27.90
N HIS A 509 -14.69 12.13 -27.35
CA HIS A 509 -15.81 12.74 -28.07
C HIS A 509 -15.30 13.42 -29.36
N ALA A 510 -14.23 14.21 -29.26
CA ALA A 510 -13.59 14.83 -30.41
C ALA A 510 -13.05 13.81 -31.42
N SER A 511 -12.36 12.77 -30.94
CA SER A 511 -11.76 11.77 -31.83
C SER A 511 -12.78 10.91 -32.58
N LEU A 512 -13.95 10.65 -32.01
CA LEU A 512 -15.04 9.97 -32.72
C LEU A 512 -15.85 10.90 -33.63
N SER A 513 -15.94 12.18 -33.29
CA SER A 513 -16.65 13.17 -34.13
C SER A 513 -15.91 13.48 -35.43
N ASP A 514 -14.57 13.41 -35.42
CA ASP A 514 -13.73 13.58 -36.61
C ASP A 514 -12.53 12.63 -36.55
N ALA A 515 -12.79 11.34 -36.80
CA ALA A 515 -11.77 10.30 -36.77
C ALA A 515 -10.59 10.54 -37.74
N PRO A 516 -10.83 10.92 -39.02
CA PRO A 516 -9.74 11.24 -39.94
C PRO A 516 -8.92 12.45 -39.49
N GLY A 517 -9.58 13.52 -39.04
CA GLY A 517 -8.90 14.69 -38.51
C GLY A 517 -8.05 14.33 -37.30
N HIS A 518 -8.60 13.61 -36.31
CA HIS A 518 -7.89 13.27 -35.09
C HIS A 518 -6.55 12.55 -35.31
N ALA A 519 -6.42 11.76 -36.39
CA ALA A 519 -5.17 11.05 -36.70
C ALA A 519 -4.01 12.00 -37.10
N LEU A 520 -4.33 13.20 -37.61
CA LEU A 520 -3.36 14.19 -38.09
C LEU A 520 -2.84 15.05 -36.92
N ALA A 521 -1.53 15.29 -36.88
CA ALA A 521 -0.90 16.13 -35.85
C ALA A 521 -1.44 17.57 -35.85
N GLY A 522 -1.60 18.17 -37.03
CA GLY A 522 -2.08 19.53 -37.21
C GLY A 522 -3.61 19.70 -37.15
N ALA A 523 -4.37 18.65 -36.84
CA ALA A 523 -5.82 18.75 -36.83
C ALA A 523 -6.35 19.58 -35.66
N ARG A 524 -7.36 20.39 -35.99
CA ARG A 524 -8.12 21.17 -35.03
C ARG A 524 -9.20 20.32 -34.36
N VAL A 525 -9.55 20.72 -33.15
CA VAL A 525 -10.68 20.13 -32.42
C VAL A 525 -12.01 20.42 -33.15
N PRO A 526 -12.93 19.44 -33.27
CA PRO A 526 -14.26 19.67 -33.80
C PRO A 526 -14.99 20.80 -33.07
N ARG A 527 -15.62 21.70 -33.82
CA ARG A 527 -16.24 22.93 -33.27
C ARG A 527 -17.22 22.65 -32.13
N ALA A 528 -18.08 21.64 -32.28
CA ALA A 528 -19.06 21.30 -31.26
C ALA A 528 -18.41 20.94 -29.91
N VAL A 529 -17.37 20.12 -29.93
CA VAL A 529 -16.63 19.71 -28.72
C VAL A 529 -15.85 20.88 -28.13
N ARG A 530 -15.21 21.70 -28.97
CA ARG A 530 -14.50 22.91 -28.52
C ARG A 530 -15.45 23.88 -27.81
N ASP A 531 -16.61 24.12 -28.41
CA ASP A 531 -17.60 25.05 -27.87
C ASP A 531 -18.18 24.49 -26.55
N GLU A 532 -18.37 23.17 -26.43
CA GLU A 532 -18.73 22.48 -25.17
C GLU A 532 -17.66 22.66 -24.08
N VAL A 533 -16.39 22.37 -24.38
CA VAL A 533 -15.28 22.51 -23.42
C VAL A 533 -15.11 23.95 -22.97
N ARG A 534 -15.26 24.93 -23.88
CA ARG A 534 -15.18 26.36 -23.53
C ARG A 534 -16.35 26.84 -22.67
N ALA A 535 -17.51 26.22 -22.79
CA ALA A 535 -18.67 26.52 -21.96
C ALA A 535 -18.51 25.98 -20.53
N ASP A 536 -17.66 24.96 -20.34
CA ASP A 536 -17.32 24.42 -19.03
C ASP A 536 -16.26 25.30 -18.33
N THR A 537 -16.74 26.31 -17.60
CA THR A 537 -15.88 27.28 -16.91
C THR A 537 -14.95 26.65 -15.89
N ASP A 538 -15.37 25.58 -15.21
CA ASP A 538 -14.55 24.92 -14.20
C ASP A 538 -13.39 24.16 -14.84
N LEU A 539 -13.66 23.45 -15.95
CA LEU A 539 -12.63 22.75 -16.70
C LEU A 539 -11.62 23.72 -17.30
N VAL A 540 -12.08 24.85 -17.86
CA VAL A 540 -11.17 25.89 -18.37
C VAL A 540 -10.30 26.45 -17.26
N ALA A 541 -10.89 26.78 -16.11
CA ALA A 541 -10.14 27.27 -14.95
C ALA A 541 -9.11 26.25 -14.48
N GLU A 542 -9.45 24.95 -14.50
CA GLU A 542 -8.53 23.88 -14.16
C GLU A 542 -7.34 23.79 -15.11
N ILE A 543 -7.57 23.85 -16.43
CA ILE A 543 -6.51 23.83 -17.43
C ILE A 543 -5.55 25.01 -17.20
N ARG A 544 -6.08 26.20 -16.90
CA ARG A 544 -5.26 27.39 -16.60
C ARG A 544 -4.48 27.26 -15.30
N ARG A 545 -5.07 26.67 -14.26
CA ARG A 545 -4.38 26.39 -13.00
C ARG A 545 -3.17 25.48 -13.23
N ARG A 546 -3.33 24.41 -14.01
CA ARG A 546 -2.25 23.48 -14.38
C ARG A 546 -1.17 24.16 -15.21
N GLU A 547 -1.56 24.98 -16.19
CA GLU A 547 -0.62 25.78 -16.98
C GLU A 547 0.26 26.67 -16.10
N ALA A 548 -0.32 27.31 -15.08
CA ALA A 548 0.43 28.15 -14.14
C ALA A 548 1.40 27.36 -13.24
N ALA A 549 1.10 26.09 -12.96
CA ALA A 549 1.89 25.21 -12.09
C ALA A 549 2.60 24.09 -12.86
N ILE A 550 2.98 24.35 -14.13
CA ILE A 550 3.49 23.32 -15.05
C ILE A 550 4.62 22.50 -14.43
N ALA A 551 5.64 23.13 -13.83
CA ALA A 551 6.81 22.46 -13.27
C ALA A 551 6.49 21.49 -12.10
N GLU A 552 5.32 21.61 -11.48
CA GLU A 552 4.88 20.78 -10.36
C GLU A 552 4.00 19.60 -10.81
N LEU A 553 3.63 19.54 -12.10
CA LEU A 553 2.73 18.52 -12.63
C LEU A 553 3.41 17.15 -12.73
N SER A 554 2.64 16.10 -12.41
CA SER A 554 3.02 14.72 -12.73
C SER A 554 2.99 14.48 -14.25
N ALA A 555 3.68 13.44 -14.74
CA ALA A 555 3.61 13.06 -16.16
C ALA A 555 2.17 12.81 -16.65
N PHE A 556 1.30 12.30 -15.77
CA PHE A 556 -0.12 12.09 -16.07
C PHE A 556 -0.89 13.41 -16.20
N ASP A 557 -0.59 14.40 -15.35
CA ASP A 557 -1.22 15.72 -15.42
C ASP A 557 -0.69 16.58 -16.56
N VAL A 558 0.58 16.41 -16.94
CA VAL A 558 1.17 16.99 -18.16
C VAL A 558 0.43 16.48 -19.39
N ARG A 559 0.15 15.17 -19.48
CA ARG A 559 -0.69 14.60 -20.54
C ARG A 559 -2.05 15.29 -20.59
N GLY A 560 -2.71 15.42 -19.43
CA GLY A 560 -4.00 16.10 -19.32
C GLY A 560 -3.93 17.57 -19.75
N LEU A 561 -2.88 18.29 -19.37
CA LEU A 561 -2.67 19.69 -19.78
C LEU A 561 -2.53 19.83 -21.29
N LEU A 562 -1.68 19.02 -21.92
CA LEU A 562 -1.50 19.01 -23.38
C LEU A 562 -2.80 18.70 -24.13
N GLN A 563 -3.56 17.70 -23.65
CA GLN A 563 -4.87 17.36 -24.17
C GLN A 563 -5.87 18.51 -23.98
N GLY A 564 -5.86 19.17 -22.82
CA GLY A 564 -6.69 20.33 -22.53
C GLY A 564 -6.41 21.51 -23.45
N TRP A 565 -5.13 21.85 -23.69
CA TRP A 565 -4.76 22.90 -24.65
C TRP A 565 -5.24 22.59 -26.07
N TRP A 566 -5.13 21.34 -26.51
CA TRP A 566 -5.68 20.95 -27.81
C TRP A 566 -7.21 21.06 -27.87
N LEU A 567 -7.93 20.62 -26.83
CA LEU A 567 -9.38 20.75 -26.74
C LEU A 567 -9.86 22.22 -26.77
N LEU A 568 -9.02 23.15 -26.30
CA LEU A 568 -9.27 24.58 -26.36
C LEU A 568 -8.89 25.22 -27.71
N ASP A 569 -8.32 24.45 -28.64
CA ASP A 569 -7.75 24.91 -29.92
C ASP A 569 -6.58 25.88 -29.74
N GLU A 570 -5.73 25.61 -28.73
CA GLU A 570 -4.60 26.45 -28.33
C GLU A 570 -3.28 25.67 -28.39
N VAL A 571 -3.02 25.09 -29.54
CA VAL A 571 -1.79 24.38 -29.84
C VAL A 571 -0.79 25.36 -30.45
N ASP A 572 0.35 25.52 -29.78
CA ASP A 572 1.48 26.31 -30.28
C ASP A 572 2.82 25.71 -29.85
N VAL A 573 3.86 25.98 -30.63
CA VAL A 573 5.21 25.42 -30.41
C VAL A 573 5.81 25.84 -29.07
N GLU A 574 5.52 27.06 -28.61
CA GLU A 574 6.08 27.62 -27.38
C GLU A 574 5.57 26.88 -26.15
N ARG A 575 4.27 26.57 -26.11
CA ARG A 575 3.66 25.69 -25.11
C ARG A 575 4.31 24.31 -25.07
N GLY A 576 4.60 23.75 -26.24
CA GLY A 576 5.33 22.49 -26.32
C GLY A 576 6.72 22.58 -25.69
N ARG A 577 7.48 23.62 -26.03
CA ARG A 577 8.83 23.84 -25.48
C ARG A 577 8.83 24.01 -23.96
N ARG A 578 7.88 24.74 -23.39
CA ARG A 578 7.74 24.90 -21.93
C ARG A 578 7.60 23.56 -21.19
N VAL A 579 6.88 22.59 -21.78
CA VAL A 579 6.76 21.24 -21.20
C VAL A 579 8.12 20.53 -21.25
N LEU A 580 8.82 20.59 -22.38
CA LEU A 580 10.13 19.94 -22.54
C LEU A 580 11.22 20.56 -21.63
N GLU A 581 11.11 21.85 -21.32
CA GLU A 581 12.01 22.54 -20.38
C GLU A 581 11.72 22.16 -18.91
N SER A 582 10.46 21.84 -18.60
CA SER A 582 10.00 21.58 -17.23
C SER A 582 10.04 20.10 -16.84
N HIS A 583 10.01 19.18 -17.83
CA HIS A 583 9.86 17.74 -17.59
C HIS A 583 10.79 16.90 -18.46
N GLN A 584 11.22 15.77 -17.89
CA GLN A 584 11.88 14.72 -18.67
C GLN A 584 10.88 13.99 -19.57
N VAL A 585 11.32 13.65 -20.79
CA VAL A 585 10.50 12.95 -21.79
C VAL A 585 9.92 11.66 -21.23
N ASP A 586 8.60 11.51 -21.29
CA ASP A 586 7.88 10.33 -20.82
C ASP A 586 6.91 9.82 -21.90
N SER A 587 6.89 8.50 -22.08
CA SER A 587 5.99 7.80 -23.00
C SER A 587 4.49 8.13 -22.81
N ILE A 588 4.08 8.52 -21.61
CA ILE A 588 2.69 8.84 -21.24
C ILE A 588 2.17 10.05 -22.00
N TRP A 589 2.98 11.09 -22.18
CA TRP A 589 2.55 12.34 -22.81
C TRP A 589 3.22 12.64 -24.14
N ILE A 590 4.36 11.99 -24.46
CA ILE A 590 5.14 12.29 -25.67
C ILE A 590 4.36 12.09 -26.97
N GLU A 591 3.41 11.15 -26.99
CA GLU A 591 2.55 10.95 -28.16
C GLU A 591 1.78 12.23 -28.52
N PHE A 592 1.29 12.95 -27.52
CA PHE A 592 0.46 14.10 -27.73
C PHE A 592 1.27 15.36 -28.08
N MET A 593 2.54 15.39 -27.70
CA MET A 593 3.48 16.47 -28.04
C MET A 593 3.70 16.66 -29.52
N ARG A 594 3.51 15.61 -30.33
CA ARG A 594 3.55 15.69 -31.80
C ARG A 594 2.67 16.80 -32.37
N ARG A 595 1.56 17.12 -31.70
CA ARG A 595 0.65 18.20 -32.12
C ARG A 595 1.26 19.59 -31.97
N PHE A 596 2.18 19.76 -31.01
CA PHE A 596 2.77 21.04 -30.65
C PHE A 596 4.09 21.31 -31.37
N VAL A 597 4.96 20.29 -31.49
CA VAL A 597 6.30 20.44 -32.08
C VAL A 597 6.46 19.78 -33.45
N GLY A 598 5.51 18.95 -33.87
CA GLY A 598 5.52 18.23 -35.14
C GLY A 598 5.88 16.75 -35.01
N ASP A 599 5.58 15.98 -36.06
CA ASP A 599 5.79 14.52 -36.12
C ASP A 599 7.25 14.11 -36.30
N GLU A 600 8.03 14.97 -36.95
CA GLU A 600 9.45 14.72 -37.26
C GLU A 600 10.40 15.32 -36.21
N ASP A 601 9.88 15.97 -35.16
CA ASP A 601 10.71 16.52 -34.09
C ASP A 601 11.47 15.38 -33.39
N ALA A 602 12.79 15.53 -33.26
CA ALA A 602 13.66 14.47 -32.73
C ALA A 602 13.21 13.97 -31.35
N VAL A 603 12.69 14.85 -30.49
CA VAL A 603 12.23 14.48 -29.15
C VAL A 603 11.00 13.57 -29.21
N VAL A 604 10.08 13.86 -30.13
CA VAL A 604 8.89 13.03 -30.37
C VAL A 604 9.30 11.69 -30.95
N VAL A 605 10.15 11.68 -31.98
CA VAL A 605 10.61 10.45 -32.64
C VAL A 605 11.34 9.54 -31.67
N ASP A 606 12.33 10.06 -30.95
CA ASP A 606 13.16 9.28 -30.05
C ASP A 606 12.35 8.79 -28.83
N GLY A 607 11.45 9.63 -28.30
CA GLY A 607 10.55 9.23 -27.23
C GLY A 607 9.56 8.14 -27.65
N LEU A 608 8.99 8.23 -28.86
CA LEU A 608 8.13 7.18 -29.40
C LEU A 608 8.90 5.88 -29.65
N ARG A 609 10.11 5.95 -30.21
CA ARG A 609 10.98 4.78 -30.42
C ARG A 609 11.32 4.10 -29.11
N ALA A 610 11.79 4.84 -28.12
CA ALA A 610 12.10 4.33 -26.79
C ALA A 610 10.89 3.61 -26.16
N ALA A 611 9.69 4.18 -26.32
CA ALA A 611 8.44 3.61 -25.84
C ALA A 611 8.00 2.33 -26.58
N LEU A 612 8.52 2.07 -27.79
CA LEU A 612 8.24 0.85 -28.56
C LEU A 612 9.20 -0.29 -28.24
N VAL A 613 10.44 0.00 -27.81
CA VAL A 613 11.50 -1.02 -27.57
C VAL A 613 10.99 -2.25 -26.79
N PRO A 614 10.24 -2.12 -25.67
CA PRO A 614 9.76 -3.29 -24.90
C PRO A 614 8.78 -4.18 -25.69
N HIS A 615 8.28 -3.70 -26.82
CA HIS A 615 7.26 -4.35 -27.63
C HIS A 615 7.78 -4.94 -28.95
N LEU A 616 9.04 -4.66 -29.31
CA LEU A 616 9.66 -5.07 -30.58
C LEU A 616 10.04 -6.57 -30.62
N GLY A 617 10.39 -7.01 -31.83
CA GLY A 617 10.48 -8.42 -32.20
C GLY A 617 11.82 -9.14 -32.03
N GLU A 618 12.96 -8.49 -31.75
CA GLU A 618 14.28 -9.08 -32.05
C GLU A 618 15.04 -9.65 -30.84
N GLY A 619 15.51 -10.90 -30.97
CA GLY A 619 16.81 -11.33 -30.41
C GLY A 619 16.86 -12.15 -29.12
N SER A 620 16.01 -11.95 -28.12
CA SER A 620 16.07 -12.74 -26.87
C SER A 620 15.16 -13.96 -26.93
N ALA A 621 15.73 -15.13 -26.66
CA ALA A 621 15.00 -16.41 -26.49
C ALA A 621 14.03 -16.38 -25.29
N GLU A 622 14.11 -15.36 -24.43
CA GLU A 622 13.09 -15.05 -23.44
C GLU A 622 12.06 -14.10 -24.07
N VAL A 623 10.88 -14.65 -24.36
CA VAL A 623 9.68 -13.86 -24.58
C VAL A 623 9.48 -13.05 -23.29
N ASN A 624 9.51 -11.71 -23.38
CA ASN A 624 9.08 -10.89 -22.25
C ASN A 624 7.55 -10.99 -22.15
N GLU A 625 7.07 -12.13 -21.63
CA GLU A 625 5.65 -12.47 -21.43
C GLU A 625 4.96 -11.52 -20.45
N SER A 626 5.75 -10.71 -19.73
CA SER A 626 5.28 -9.68 -18.80
C SER A 626 4.47 -8.57 -19.47
N VAL A 627 4.65 -8.32 -20.78
CA VAL A 627 4.00 -7.19 -21.48
C VAL A 627 2.71 -7.65 -22.18
N ALA A 628 1.71 -7.97 -21.38
CA ALA A 628 0.35 -8.31 -21.82
C ALA A 628 -0.63 -7.15 -21.61
N GLY A 629 -1.73 -7.16 -22.36
CA GLY A 629 -2.86 -6.23 -22.18
C GLY A 629 -2.81 -4.95 -23.02
N ILE A 630 -3.45 -3.90 -22.51
CA ILE A 630 -3.71 -2.62 -23.20
C ILE A 630 -2.44 -1.89 -23.66
N GLY A 631 -1.32 -2.08 -22.96
CA GLY A 631 -0.02 -1.51 -23.35
C GLY A 631 0.41 -1.92 -24.76
N ARG A 632 0.05 -3.13 -25.21
CA ARG A 632 0.30 -3.58 -26.60
C ARG A 632 -0.57 -2.87 -27.63
N LEU A 633 -1.80 -2.48 -27.25
CA LEU A 633 -2.67 -1.67 -28.10
C LEU A 633 -2.15 -0.23 -28.21
N VAL A 634 -1.65 0.33 -27.11
CA VAL A 634 -0.96 1.63 -27.09
C VAL A 634 0.34 1.58 -27.91
N ALA A 635 1.08 0.48 -27.88
CA ALA A 635 2.24 0.29 -28.75
C ALA A 635 1.87 0.28 -30.24
N LEU A 636 0.75 -0.37 -30.64
CA LEU A 636 0.25 -0.28 -32.02
C LEU A 636 -0.07 1.15 -32.42
N ARG A 637 -0.68 1.93 -31.51
CA ARG A 637 -0.98 3.35 -31.72
C ARG A 637 0.29 4.16 -32.00
N ARG A 638 1.32 4.00 -31.17
CA ARG A 638 2.62 4.68 -31.34
C ARG A 638 3.33 4.25 -32.63
N ALA A 639 3.28 2.96 -32.97
CA ALA A 639 3.81 2.45 -34.22
C ALA A 639 3.07 3.02 -35.44
N ALA A 640 1.74 3.16 -35.38
CA ALA A 640 0.96 3.80 -36.45
C ALA A 640 1.36 5.26 -36.66
N ILE A 641 1.73 6.00 -35.60
CA ILE A 641 2.21 7.38 -35.72
C ILE A 641 3.54 7.44 -36.47
N LEU A 642 4.49 6.59 -36.10
CA LEU A 642 5.80 6.54 -36.78
C LEU A 642 5.66 6.13 -38.25
N ASP A 643 4.82 5.14 -38.55
CA ASP A 643 4.56 4.71 -39.93
C ASP A 643 3.85 5.81 -40.74
N ALA A 644 2.89 6.53 -40.15
CA ALA A 644 2.20 7.65 -40.80
C ALA A 644 3.10 8.86 -41.06
N ALA A 645 4.13 9.05 -40.25
CA ALA A 645 5.18 10.06 -40.42
C ALA A 645 6.32 9.60 -41.34
N GLU A 646 6.20 8.42 -41.96
CA GLU A 646 7.23 7.82 -42.83
C GLU A 646 8.61 7.63 -42.15
N ILE A 647 8.64 7.58 -40.82
CA ILE A 647 9.86 7.40 -40.04
C ILE A 647 10.27 5.93 -40.11
N ARG A 648 11.42 5.65 -40.74
CA ARG A 648 11.91 4.27 -40.86
C ARG A 648 12.41 3.71 -39.53
N GLY A 649 12.14 2.42 -39.31
CA GLY A 649 12.77 1.62 -38.26
C GLY A 649 13.98 0.85 -38.77
N ASP A 650 14.63 0.11 -37.87
CA ASP A 650 15.88 -0.61 -38.16
C ASP A 650 15.68 -1.86 -39.06
N GLY A 651 14.43 -2.28 -39.26
CA GLY A 651 14.04 -3.42 -40.10
C GLY A 651 13.41 -3.03 -41.45
N THR A 652 13.28 -3.99 -42.36
CA THR A 652 12.69 -3.79 -43.71
C THR A 652 11.16 -3.73 -43.72
N ARG A 653 10.49 -4.01 -42.60
CA ARG A 653 9.04 -3.95 -42.41
C ARG A 653 8.71 -2.78 -41.46
N GLY A 654 7.69 -1.97 -41.78
CA GLY A 654 7.27 -0.81 -40.97
C GLY A 654 6.96 -1.15 -39.49
N TRP A 655 6.91 -0.14 -38.64
CA TRP A 655 6.80 -0.28 -37.18
C TRP A 655 5.58 -1.08 -36.74
N LEU A 656 4.44 -0.96 -37.42
CA LEU A 656 3.23 -1.72 -37.07
C LEU A 656 3.43 -3.24 -37.13
N HIS A 657 4.28 -3.71 -38.04
CA HIS A 657 4.57 -5.12 -38.25
C HIS A 657 5.61 -5.65 -37.26
N SER A 658 6.42 -4.78 -36.65
CA SER A 658 7.45 -5.19 -35.67
C SER A 658 6.90 -5.41 -34.26
N ILE A 659 5.69 -4.92 -33.96
CA ILE A 659 5.02 -5.16 -32.67
C ILE A 659 4.59 -6.63 -32.56
N ARG A 660 4.93 -7.32 -31.47
CA ARG A 660 4.45 -8.70 -31.26
C ARG A 660 2.95 -8.75 -30.93
N THR A 661 2.27 -9.78 -31.44
CA THR A 661 0.90 -10.11 -31.02
C THR A 661 0.87 -10.42 -29.52
N PRO A 662 -0.08 -9.86 -28.74
CA PRO A 662 -0.12 -10.06 -27.30
C PRO A 662 -0.41 -11.53 -26.95
N VAL A 663 0.23 -12.00 -25.88
CA VAL A 663 -0.16 -13.22 -25.16
C VAL A 663 -1.36 -12.86 -24.26
N GLY A 664 -2.43 -13.65 -24.31
CA GLY A 664 -3.63 -13.40 -23.51
C GLY A 664 -4.90 -14.04 -24.07
N PRO A 665 -6.07 -13.64 -23.54
CA PRO A 665 -7.37 -14.14 -23.99
C PRO A 665 -7.57 -13.97 -25.50
N ALA A 666 -8.38 -14.84 -26.11
CA ALA A 666 -8.66 -14.80 -27.54
C ALA A 666 -9.27 -13.46 -28.00
N SER A 667 -10.02 -12.79 -27.12
CA SER A 667 -10.58 -11.44 -27.33
C SER A 667 -9.50 -10.37 -27.52
N LEU A 668 -8.47 -10.33 -26.66
CA LEU A 668 -7.35 -9.40 -26.78
C LEU A 668 -6.59 -9.61 -28.09
N ARG A 669 -6.31 -10.87 -28.43
CA ARG A 669 -5.66 -11.22 -29.70
C ARG A 669 -6.50 -10.78 -30.89
N ARG A 670 -7.82 -11.01 -30.85
CA ARG A 670 -8.74 -10.59 -31.90
C ARG A 670 -8.73 -9.06 -32.04
N ALA A 671 -8.94 -8.32 -30.95
CA ALA A 671 -8.93 -6.85 -30.96
C ALA A 671 -7.60 -6.30 -31.52
N PHE A 672 -6.47 -6.88 -31.13
CA PHE A 672 -5.16 -6.51 -31.63
C PHE A 672 -5.01 -6.76 -33.14
N LEU A 673 -5.41 -7.94 -33.62
CA LEU A 673 -5.34 -8.29 -35.05
C LEU A 673 -6.30 -7.45 -35.89
N ASP A 674 -7.51 -7.18 -35.39
CA ASP A 674 -8.51 -6.33 -36.04
C ASP A 674 -8.00 -4.89 -36.21
N LEU A 675 -7.35 -4.34 -35.17
CA LEU A 675 -6.72 -3.01 -35.24
C LEU A 675 -5.57 -2.99 -36.24
N ARG A 676 -4.70 -4.00 -36.21
CA ARG A 676 -3.59 -4.13 -37.16
C ARG A 676 -4.06 -4.26 -38.61
N ALA A 677 -5.18 -4.93 -38.85
CA ALA A 677 -5.77 -5.06 -40.18
C ALA A 677 -6.38 -3.75 -40.70
N ALA A 678 -6.71 -2.80 -39.82
CA ALA A 678 -7.32 -1.52 -40.15
C ALA A 678 -6.51 -0.32 -39.62
N PRO A 679 -5.26 -0.11 -40.11
CA PRO A 679 -4.31 0.85 -39.54
C PRO A 679 -4.83 2.29 -39.49
N GLY A 680 -5.63 2.70 -40.48
CA GLY A 680 -6.23 4.05 -40.53
C GLY A 680 -7.20 4.37 -39.38
N SER A 681 -7.61 3.37 -38.60
CA SER A 681 -8.52 3.55 -37.45
C SER A 681 -7.82 3.39 -36.09
N ILE A 682 -6.55 2.97 -36.06
CA ILE A 682 -5.81 2.67 -34.82
C ILE A 682 -5.80 3.90 -33.90
N MET A 683 -5.53 5.10 -34.45
CA MET A 683 -5.44 6.35 -33.69
C MET A 683 -6.70 6.77 -32.93
N VAL A 684 -7.84 6.17 -33.26
CA VAL A 684 -9.14 6.49 -32.66
C VAL A 684 -9.64 5.33 -31.80
N ARG A 685 -9.45 4.11 -32.29
CA ARG A 685 -9.95 2.89 -31.64
C ARG A 685 -9.08 2.42 -30.46
N THR A 686 -7.86 2.94 -30.34
CA THR A 686 -6.94 2.59 -29.23
C THR A 686 -7.05 3.57 -28.05
N PRO A 687 -6.82 3.08 -26.81
CA PRO A 687 -6.73 3.91 -25.60
C PRO A 687 -5.58 4.93 -25.62
N TYR A 688 -5.70 5.98 -24.77
CA TYR A 688 -4.68 7.02 -24.54
C TYR A 688 -3.85 6.81 -23.29
#